data_AF-A0A6S6Z2K7-F1
#
_entry.id   AF-A0A6S6Z2K7-F1
#
_cell.length_a   1.000
_cell.length_b   1.000
_cell.length_c   1.000
_cell.angle_alpha   90.00
_cell.angle_beta   90.00
_cell.angle_gamma   90.00
#
_symmetry.space_group_name_H-M   'P 1'
#
loop_
_entity.id
_entity.type
_entity.pdbx_description
1 polymer ?
#
loop_
_entity_poly.entity_id
_entity_poly.type
_entity_poly.pdbx_seq_one_letter_code
_entity_poly.pdbx_strand_id
1 'polypeptide(L)'
;MQSRREFLRGSAAVAGAGSALALLPASIRRALAIPANRRKGTIEDVEHIVIFMQENRSFDHYFGGLAGVRGFGDRFPIPVPDSPEFTHRTVWAQYNGRPDEGAPRSVLPFHLDTREAYETMRVASTPHTWSNAQDAWDAGRMGQWPAAKKNHSMAYFTESDMPFQYAMARAFTVCDAYHCSFTGGTNTNRLFVWSGTNDGLGRGNGPALGNLYNKLGGGDPAGAYTWTTYPERLERAGITWRIYQNMADNYSLNPTAGFKAYRDAHQGLPGSLAALKDKALTTRDLDLLRQDVLDDKLPQVSWICATKAGSEHPSPSSPAQGADYTAHVLDALTANPDVWSKTVLLLMFDENDGFFDHMPPPAPPTRHADGTLAGASTVDTVGEYHEIVTGAEKDDTAAHLHGTYGLGPRVPMYVLSPWTKGGWVNSEVFDHTSVLRFVERRFGVAETNISPWRRAVCGDLTSIFDFATPDDADRLRGLPATADRAAQAAALPGTITPPAPDKPGLARQQAGTRPSRALPYALSVQVRADSDGIALRFDNTGTAGAVLHVYDRLHLEAGPRRYTVEAGKQLEGVWPTTADQGRYDLWVLGPNGFHRHVAGRLQAGAAPLTVEALYEAAGPRLRLTLRNPGGKARVARIEANAYGYPGRADAALPAGAETLVDWDLARSGGWYDFSVHADDEAGFVRRLAGRIETGAPSISDPAMGQELILQWTPPA
;
A
#
# COMPACT_ATOMS: atom_id res chain seq x y z
N MET A 1 -23.80 -58.27 17.67
CA MET A 1 -22.96 -58.81 16.56
C MET A 1 -22.94 -57.76 15.45
N GLN A 2 -21.88 -56.94 15.39
CA GLN A 2 -21.69 -55.98 14.29
C GLN A 2 -21.25 -56.73 13.03
N SER A 3 -21.81 -56.36 11.88
CA SER A 3 -21.58 -57.11 10.64
C SER A 3 -20.17 -56.86 10.09
N ARG A 4 -19.56 -57.86 9.45
CA ARG A 4 -18.28 -57.75 8.72
C ARG A 4 -18.23 -56.56 7.73
N ARG A 5 -19.39 -56.06 7.30
CA ARG A 5 -19.54 -54.93 6.36
C ARG A 5 -19.39 -53.55 7.03
N GLU A 6 -19.67 -53.43 8.33
CA GLU A 6 -19.46 -52.20 9.10
C GLU A 6 -18.01 -52.09 9.58
N PHE A 7 -17.37 -53.21 9.95
CA PHE A 7 -15.94 -53.23 10.30
C PHE A 7 -15.03 -52.82 9.12
N LEU A 8 -15.37 -53.26 7.89
CA LEU A 8 -14.62 -52.87 6.69
C LEU A 8 -14.86 -51.40 6.25
N ARG A 9 -16.01 -50.80 6.59
CA ARG A 9 -16.23 -49.36 6.39
C ARG A 9 -15.52 -48.50 7.43
N GLY A 10 -15.38 -48.97 8.67
CA GLY A 10 -14.58 -48.30 9.70
C GLY A 10 -13.06 -48.38 9.49
N SER A 11 -12.58 -49.43 8.81
CA SER A 11 -11.15 -49.66 8.57
C SER A 11 -10.59 -48.88 7.36
N ALA A 12 -11.43 -48.60 6.36
CA ALA A 12 -11.01 -47.85 5.16
C ALA A 12 -10.99 -46.32 5.36
N ALA A 13 -11.64 -45.79 6.39
CA ALA A 13 -11.67 -44.36 6.68
C ALA A 13 -10.45 -43.86 7.49
N VAL A 14 -9.65 -44.76 8.07
CA VAL A 14 -8.49 -44.39 8.92
C VAL A 14 -7.14 -44.65 8.23
N ALA A 15 -7.10 -45.46 7.17
CA ALA A 15 -5.86 -45.74 6.44
C ALA A 15 -5.56 -44.75 5.28
N GLY A 16 -6.48 -43.83 4.95
CA GLY A 16 -6.33 -42.87 3.84
C GLY A 16 -5.90 -41.45 4.23
N ALA A 17 -5.85 -41.11 5.53
CA ALA A 17 -5.52 -39.77 6.01
C ALA A 17 -4.06 -39.61 6.50
N GLY A 18 -3.31 -40.72 6.59
CA GLY A 18 -1.94 -40.73 7.14
C GLY A 18 -0.81 -40.46 6.15
N SER A 19 -1.08 -40.49 4.83
CA SER A 19 -0.04 -40.48 3.79
C SER A 19 -0.02 -39.23 2.90
N ALA A 20 -0.89 -38.23 3.14
CA ALA A 20 -0.87 -36.94 2.42
C ALA A 20 -0.23 -35.79 3.23
N LEU A 21 0.19 -36.03 4.49
CA LEU A 21 0.84 -35.01 5.33
C LEU A 21 2.35 -34.86 5.10
N ALA A 22 2.94 -35.72 4.25
CA ALA A 22 4.38 -35.85 4.01
C ALA A 22 4.92 -35.04 2.82
N LEU A 23 4.10 -34.18 2.19
CA LEU A 23 4.50 -33.38 1.01
C LEU A 23 4.36 -31.86 1.23
N LEU A 24 4.35 -31.41 2.48
CA LEU A 24 4.24 -30.00 2.86
C LEU A 24 5.54 -29.51 3.51
N PRO A 25 6.05 -28.30 3.21
CA PRO A 25 7.19 -27.74 3.94
C PRO A 25 6.88 -27.65 5.45
N ALA A 26 7.73 -28.27 6.27
CA ALA A 26 7.48 -28.41 7.71
C ALA A 26 7.54 -27.07 8.47
N SER A 27 8.21 -26.06 7.92
CA SER A 27 8.48 -24.76 8.55
C SER A 27 7.30 -23.91 8.88
N ILE A 28 6.34 -23.81 7.98
CA ILE A 28 5.28 -22.82 8.18
C ILE A 28 4.16 -23.41 9.04
N ARG A 29 4.01 -24.74 9.02
CA ARG A 29 3.29 -25.46 10.07
C ARG A 29 3.91 -25.20 11.45
N ARG A 30 5.25 -25.17 11.57
CA ARG A 30 5.92 -24.73 12.81
C ARG A 30 5.59 -23.27 13.12
N ALA A 31 5.72 -22.36 12.15
CA ALA A 31 5.50 -20.92 12.33
C ALA A 31 4.13 -20.58 12.96
N LEU A 32 3.07 -21.26 12.48
CA LEU A 32 1.72 -21.06 12.98
C LEU A 32 1.41 -21.80 14.27
N ALA A 33 2.05 -22.95 14.51
CA ALA A 33 1.84 -23.73 15.74
C ALA A 33 2.52 -23.10 16.97
N ILE A 34 3.58 -22.31 16.77
CA ILE A 34 4.32 -21.69 17.86
C ILE A 34 3.55 -20.45 18.35
N PRO A 35 3.13 -20.40 19.63
CA PRO A 35 2.44 -19.25 20.19
C PRO A 35 3.39 -18.06 20.34
N ALA A 36 2.81 -16.86 20.42
CA ALA A 36 3.60 -15.65 20.65
C ALA A 36 4.14 -15.59 22.08
N ASN A 37 5.35 -15.08 22.24
CA ASN A 37 5.81 -14.65 23.55
C ASN A 37 4.94 -13.48 24.02
N ARG A 38 4.43 -13.54 25.24
CA ARG A 38 3.49 -12.55 25.79
C ARG A 38 3.84 -12.17 27.22
N ARG A 39 5.14 -12.00 27.49
CA ARG A 39 5.61 -11.65 28.83
C ARG A 39 5.05 -10.31 29.32
N LYS A 40 4.92 -9.32 28.44
CA LYS A 40 4.40 -7.98 28.75
C LYS A 40 3.08 -7.67 28.03
N GLY A 41 2.75 -8.37 26.95
CA GLY A 41 1.61 -8.08 26.09
C GLY A 41 1.79 -6.79 25.28
N THR A 42 3.03 -6.43 24.97
CA THR A 42 3.38 -5.18 24.27
C THR A 42 4.49 -5.43 23.26
N ILE A 43 4.85 -4.42 22.45
CA ILE A 43 5.97 -4.51 21.48
C ILE A 43 7.29 -4.97 22.13
N GLU A 44 7.48 -4.74 23.43
CA GLU A 44 8.65 -5.17 24.18
C GLU A 44 8.89 -6.69 24.20
N ASP A 45 7.89 -7.50 23.85
CA ASP A 45 8.02 -8.95 23.75
C ASP A 45 8.69 -9.41 22.43
N VAL A 46 8.83 -8.51 21.45
CA VAL A 46 9.62 -8.75 20.24
C VAL A 46 11.10 -8.72 20.62
N GLU A 47 11.91 -9.71 20.28
CA GLU A 47 13.37 -9.64 20.44
C GLU A 47 14.09 -9.51 19.11
N HIS A 48 13.49 -10.03 18.03
CA HIS A 48 14.10 -10.05 16.71
C HIS A 48 13.16 -9.47 15.66
N ILE A 49 13.65 -8.50 14.89
CA ILE A 49 12.97 -7.94 13.71
C ILE A 49 13.78 -8.32 12.48
N VAL A 50 13.19 -9.11 11.59
CA VAL A 50 13.78 -9.54 10.33
C VAL A 50 13.10 -8.79 9.18
N ILE A 51 13.89 -8.05 8.40
CA ILE A 51 13.43 -7.23 7.28
C ILE A 51 13.85 -7.95 5.99
N PHE A 52 12.85 -8.37 5.22
CA PHE A 52 13.07 -9.05 3.94
C PHE A 52 12.31 -8.33 2.82
N MET A 53 13.06 -7.72 1.92
CA MET A 53 12.52 -6.92 0.82
C MET A 53 12.82 -7.60 -0.52
N GLN A 54 11.78 -8.10 -1.17
CA GLN A 54 11.80 -8.66 -2.52
C GLN A 54 11.63 -7.57 -3.59
N GLU A 55 11.59 -8.00 -4.85
CA GLU A 55 11.53 -7.21 -6.08
C GLU A 55 10.48 -7.84 -7.00
N ASN A 56 9.73 -7.19 -7.87
CA ASN A 56 9.35 -5.80 -8.07
C ASN A 56 7.85 -5.95 -8.42
N ARG A 57 6.92 -5.72 -7.50
CA ARG A 57 5.51 -6.13 -7.66
C ARG A 57 4.56 -5.11 -7.05
N SER A 58 3.53 -4.72 -7.82
CA SER A 58 2.44 -3.91 -7.29
C SER A 58 1.50 -4.75 -6.42
N PHE A 59 0.76 -4.09 -5.54
CA PHE A 59 -0.25 -4.75 -4.72
C PHE A 59 -1.35 -5.36 -5.59
N ASP A 60 -1.95 -4.62 -6.53
CA ASP A 60 -3.01 -5.17 -7.38
C ASP A 60 -2.54 -6.31 -8.29
N HIS A 61 -1.29 -6.27 -8.75
CA HIS A 61 -0.71 -7.36 -9.54
C HIS A 61 -0.69 -8.68 -8.76
N TYR A 62 -0.59 -8.63 -7.42
CA TYR A 62 -0.61 -9.83 -6.56
C TYR A 62 -1.95 -10.09 -5.92
N PHE A 63 -2.50 -9.10 -5.24
CA PHE A 63 -3.60 -9.23 -4.30
C PHE A 63 -4.82 -8.39 -4.67
N GLY A 64 -4.86 -7.81 -5.87
CA GLY A 64 -6.07 -7.12 -6.37
C GLY A 64 -7.30 -8.03 -6.35
N GLY A 65 -7.10 -9.34 -6.51
CA GLY A 65 -8.15 -10.37 -6.45
C GLY A 65 -8.47 -10.93 -5.06
N LEU A 66 -7.72 -10.58 -4.01
CA LEU A 66 -7.85 -11.16 -2.67
C LEU A 66 -9.12 -10.63 -1.96
N ALA A 67 -9.89 -11.48 -1.30
CA ALA A 67 -11.08 -11.02 -0.55
C ALA A 67 -10.71 -10.09 0.61
N GLY A 68 -11.49 -9.04 0.84
CA GLY A 68 -11.37 -8.17 2.01
C GLY A 68 -10.15 -7.24 2.04
N VAL A 69 -9.53 -6.97 0.89
CA VAL A 69 -8.52 -5.91 0.71
C VAL A 69 -9.04 -4.87 -0.29
N ARG A 70 -8.44 -3.68 -0.34
CA ARG A 70 -8.69 -2.71 -1.42
C ARG A 70 -8.04 -3.18 -2.72
N GLY A 71 -8.84 -3.82 -3.57
CA GLY A 71 -8.37 -4.41 -4.84
C GLY A 71 -9.33 -4.09 -5.98
N PHE A 72 -9.52 -5.04 -6.91
CA PHE A 72 -10.34 -4.84 -8.12
C PHE A 72 -11.81 -4.48 -7.85
N GLY A 73 -12.32 -4.82 -6.67
CA GLY A 73 -13.67 -4.47 -6.24
C GLY A 73 -13.73 -3.23 -5.32
N ASP A 74 -12.73 -2.34 -5.35
CA ASP A 74 -12.84 -1.05 -4.67
C ASP A 74 -14.01 -0.24 -5.25
N ARG A 75 -14.81 0.33 -4.36
CA ARG A 75 -16.07 1.03 -4.67
C ARG A 75 -15.84 2.49 -5.08
N PHE A 76 -14.65 3.03 -4.84
CA PHE A 76 -14.34 4.43 -5.06
C PHE A 76 -13.08 4.67 -5.91
N PRO A 77 -12.94 4.01 -7.09
CA PRO A 77 -11.79 4.27 -7.96
C PRO A 77 -11.76 5.74 -8.40
N ILE A 78 -10.56 6.28 -8.61
CA ILE A 78 -10.44 7.68 -9.04
C ILE A 78 -11.04 7.88 -10.43
N PRO A 79 -11.74 9.01 -10.67
CA PRO A 79 -12.04 9.44 -12.02
C PRO A 79 -10.75 9.87 -12.72
N VAL A 80 -10.63 9.58 -14.01
CA VAL A 80 -9.49 9.99 -14.85
C VAL A 80 -9.98 10.77 -16.07
N PRO A 81 -9.17 11.64 -16.68
CA PRO A 81 -9.55 12.35 -17.89
C PRO A 81 -10.03 11.41 -19.00
N ASP A 82 -10.86 11.89 -19.91
CA ASP A 82 -11.34 11.09 -21.05
C ASP A 82 -10.19 10.67 -21.98
N SER A 83 -10.40 9.58 -22.73
CA SER A 83 -9.53 9.20 -23.86
C SER A 83 -10.32 9.29 -25.16
N PRO A 84 -9.65 9.20 -26.32
CA PRO A 84 -10.34 9.07 -27.60
C PRO A 84 -11.34 7.91 -27.70
N GLU A 85 -11.25 6.89 -26.83
CA GLU A 85 -12.07 5.68 -26.90
C GLU A 85 -13.13 5.59 -25.80
N PHE A 86 -12.99 6.34 -24.70
CA PHE A 86 -13.85 6.22 -23.53
C PHE A 86 -14.05 7.58 -22.84
N THR A 87 -15.29 7.85 -22.49
CA THR A 87 -15.71 9.01 -21.69
C THR A 87 -16.07 8.61 -20.26
N HIS A 88 -15.96 9.56 -19.34
CA HIS A 88 -16.24 9.42 -17.91
C HIS A 88 -15.53 8.21 -17.30
N ARG A 89 -14.26 8.02 -17.64
CA ARG A 89 -13.47 6.86 -17.21
C ARG A 89 -13.07 6.91 -15.75
N THR A 90 -12.85 5.73 -15.18
CA THR A 90 -12.05 5.55 -13.97
C THR A 90 -10.65 5.05 -14.30
N VAL A 91 -9.79 5.00 -13.28
CA VAL A 91 -8.42 4.47 -13.36
C VAL A 91 -8.33 3.02 -13.88
N TRP A 92 -9.42 2.26 -13.91
CA TRP A 92 -9.38 0.89 -14.44
C TRP A 92 -9.35 0.83 -15.98
N ALA A 93 -9.84 1.87 -16.66
CA ALA A 93 -9.83 1.96 -18.11
C ALA A 93 -8.63 2.79 -18.58
N GLN A 94 -7.45 2.17 -18.68
CA GLN A 94 -6.22 2.85 -19.08
C GLN A 94 -6.15 3.08 -20.59
N TYR A 95 -5.40 4.11 -21.01
CA TYR A 95 -5.18 4.40 -22.44
C TYR A 95 -3.69 4.45 -22.78
N ASN A 96 -3.34 3.82 -23.89
CA ASN A 96 -2.02 3.83 -24.49
C ASN A 96 -2.11 4.25 -25.96
N GLY A 97 -1.79 5.50 -26.24
CA GLY A 97 -1.79 6.05 -27.58
C GLY A 97 -0.49 5.81 -28.35
N ARG A 98 0.51 5.12 -27.78
CA ARG A 98 1.83 4.95 -28.40
C ARG A 98 1.77 3.99 -29.60
N PRO A 99 2.18 4.42 -30.82
CA PRO A 99 2.08 3.58 -32.00
C PRO A 99 2.88 2.27 -31.95
N ASP A 100 3.99 2.24 -31.19
CA ASP A 100 4.87 1.07 -31.05
C ASP A 100 4.25 -0.06 -30.21
N GLU A 101 3.25 0.23 -29.39
CA GLU A 101 2.57 -0.77 -28.55
C GLU A 101 1.44 -1.50 -29.28
N GLY A 102 0.96 -0.95 -30.41
CA GLY A 102 -0.11 -1.54 -31.20
C GLY A 102 -1.49 -1.47 -30.52
N ALA A 103 -2.35 -2.44 -30.86
CA ALA A 103 -3.67 -2.60 -30.26
C ALA A 103 -3.63 -3.67 -29.15
N PRO A 104 -4.54 -3.61 -28.16
CA PRO A 104 -5.53 -2.55 -27.96
C PRO A 104 -4.90 -1.28 -27.36
N ARG A 105 -5.47 -0.12 -27.67
CA ARG A 105 -5.05 1.16 -27.06
C ARG A 105 -5.71 1.37 -25.70
N SER A 106 -6.96 0.93 -25.55
CA SER A 106 -7.58 0.87 -24.24
C SER A 106 -7.27 -0.45 -23.56
N VAL A 107 -6.62 -0.38 -22.42
CA VAL A 107 -6.08 -1.54 -21.72
C VAL A 107 -6.75 -1.65 -20.37
N LEU A 108 -7.39 -2.79 -20.12
CA LEU A 108 -7.93 -3.14 -18.81
C LEU A 108 -6.97 -4.11 -18.11
N PRO A 109 -7.07 -4.28 -16.78
CA PRO A 109 -6.32 -5.33 -16.10
C PRO A 109 -6.63 -6.72 -16.68
N PHE A 110 -5.61 -7.54 -16.90
CA PHE A 110 -5.78 -8.89 -17.48
C PHE A 110 -4.93 -9.96 -16.78
N HIS A 111 -5.44 -11.19 -16.73
CA HIS A 111 -4.89 -12.28 -15.93
C HIS A 111 -3.76 -13.02 -16.67
N LEU A 112 -2.64 -13.28 -15.98
CA LEU A 112 -1.58 -14.21 -16.35
C LEU A 112 -1.92 -15.63 -15.86
N ASP A 113 -2.72 -16.39 -16.61
CA ASP A 113 -3.08 -17.76 -16.22
C ASP A 113 -1.92 -18.73 -16.45
N THR A 114 -1.18 -19.01 -15.38
CA THR A 114 0.00 -19.89 -15.38
C THR A 114 -0.34 -21.36 -15.57
N ARG A 115 -1.63 -21.75 -15.52
CA ARG A 115 -2.08 -23.11 -15.82
C ARG A 115 -2.24 -23.33 -17.32
N GLU A 116 -2.57 -22.27 -18.06
CA GLU A 116 -2.65 -22.32 -19.52
C GLU A 116 -1.28 -22.06 -20.17
N ALA A 117 -0.54 -21.07 -19.66
CA ALA A 117 0.75 -20.65 -20.20
C ALA A 117 1.74 -20.39 -19.04
N TYR A 118 2.43 -21.44 -18.59
CA TYR A 118 3.32 -21.36 -17.43
C TYR A 118 4.47 -20.36 -17.60
N GLU A 119 4.91 -20.11 -18.84
CA GLU A 119 5.92 -19.10 -19.17
C GLU A 119 5.56 -17.68 -18.69
N THR A 120 4.27 -17.37 -18.49
CA THR A 120 3.81 -16.10 -17.90
C THR A 120 4.29 -15.88 -16.47
N MET A 121 4.72 -16.95 -15.77
CA MET A 121 5.42 -16.87 -14.49
C MET A 121 6.71 -16.04 -14.59
N ARG A 122 7.33 -15.95 -15.78
CA ARG A 122 8.45 -15.05 -16.09
C ARG A 122 8.02 -13.95 -17.04
N VAL A 123 7.04 -13.14 -16.62
CA VAL A 123 6.69 -11.90 -17.32
C VAL A 123 7.91 -10.95 -17.38
N ALA A 124 8.10 -10.29 -18.52
CA ALA A 124 9.20 -9.36 -18.75
C ALA A 124 9.04 -8.08 -17.92
N SER A 125 10.17 -7.49 -17.54
CA SER A 125 10.19 -6.25 -16.77
C SER A 125 9.57 -5.09 -17.55
N THR A 126 8.96 -4.13 -16.84
CA THR A 126 8.41 -2.90 -17.41
C THR A 126 9.33 -1.69 -17.11
N PRO A 127 9.19 -0.54 -17.79
CA PRO A 127 9.95 0.66 -17.44
C PRO A 127 9.68 1.12 -15.99
N HIS A 128 10.71 1.34 -15.18
CA HIS A 128 10.56 1.80 -13.77
C HIS A 128 11.65 2.77 -13.30
N THR A 129 12.18 3.58 -14.22
CA THR A 129 13.06 4.70 -13.82
C THR A 129 12.22 5.88 -13.30
N TRP A 130 12.88 6.86 -12.66
CA TRP A 130 12.22 8.05 -12.11
C TRP A 130 11.30 8.74 -13.14
N SER A 131 11.82 9.05 -14.33
CA SER A 131 11.07 9.79 -15.35
C SER A 131 9.77 9.09 -15.78
N ASN A 132 9.85 7.81 -16.19
CA ASN A 132 8.66 7.08 -16.61
C ASN A 132 7.72 6.72 -15.43
N ALA A 133 8.23 6.66 -14.20
CA ALA A 133 7.36 6.53 -13.03
C ALA A 133 6.58 7.84 -12.76
N GLN A 134 7.22 9.00 -12.89
CA GLN A 134 6.54 10.30 -12.82
C GLN A 134 5.54 10.47 -13.97
N ASP A 135 5.87 10.04 -15.19
CA ASP A 135 4.97 10.09 -16.34
C ASP A 135 3.73 9.20 -16.14
N ALA A 136 3.89 8.00 -15.56
CA ALA A 136 2.78 7.10 -15.27
C ALA A 136 1.88 7.62 -14.14
N TRP A 137 2.50 8.21 -13.12
CA TRP A 137 1.82 8.85 -12.00
C TRP A 137 1.01 10.08 -12.44
N ASP A 138 1.59 10.90 -13.34
CA ASP A 138 1.00 12.10 -13.93
C ASP A 138 0.36 13.03 -12.88
N ALA A 139 1.15 13.44 -11.90
CA ALA A 139 0.70 14.21 -10.73
C ALA A 139 -0.59 13.69 -10.07
N GLY A 140 -0.85 12.37 -10.11
CA GLY A 140 -2.01 11.70 -9.52
C GLY A 140 -3.23 11.56 -10.43
N ARG A 141 -3.12 11.91 -11.73
CA ARG A 141 -4.18 11.65 -12.72
C ARG A 141 -4.25 10.18 -13.14
N MET A 142 -3.09 9.52 -13.25
CA MET A 142 -2.96 8.06 -13.44
C MET A 142 -3.88 7.45 -14.54
N GLY A 143 -4.15 8.18 -15.64
CA GLY A 143 -5.06 7.73 -16.70
C GLY A 143 -4.40 7.12 -17.95
N GLN A 144 -3.06 7.08 -17.97
CA GLN A 144 -2.24 6.64 -19.11
C GLN A 144 -1.03 5.78 -18.70
N TRP A 145 -1.19 4.98 -17.65
CA TRP A 145 -0.15 4.13 -17.09
C TRP A 145 0.62 3.31 -18.13
N PRO A 146 -0.04 2.56 -19.04
CA PRO A 146 0.67 1.71 -20.00
C PRO A 146 1.39 2.52 -21.08
N ALA A 147 1.04 3.80 -21.29
CA ALA A 147 1.82 4.66 -22.18
C ALA A 147 3.25 4.85 -21.65
N ALA A 148 3.43 4.98 -20.34
CA ALA A 148 4.76 5.06 -19.72
C ALA A 148 5.35 3.69 -19.39
N LYS A 149 4.50 2.68 -19.14
CA LYS A 149 4.88 1.39 -18.55
C LYS A 149 4.67 0.16 -19.43
N LYS A 150 4.27 0.33 -20.69
CA LYS A 150 3.96 -0.75 -21.65
C LYS A 150 2.66 -1.50 -21.33
N ASN A 151 2.01 -2.09 -22.34
CA ASN A 151 0.68 -2.69 -22.19
C ASN A 151 0.64 -3.84 -21.16
N HIS A 152 1.70 -4.63 -21.05
CA HIS A 152 1.77 -5.75 -20.09
C HIS A 152 1.90 -5.31 -18.63
N SER A 153 2.09 -4.02 -18.34
CA SER A 153 2.01 -3.49 -16.98
C SER A 153 0.62 -3.67 -16.34
N MET A 154 -0.43 -3.86 -17.15
CA MET A 154 -1.80 -4.11 -16.68
C MET A 154 -2.06 -5.58 -16.32
N ALA A 155 -1.06 -6.45 -16.47
CA ALA A 155 -1.19 -7.86 -16.13
C ALA A 155 -1.32 -8.08 -14.61
N TYR A 156 -2.00 -9.12 -14.16
CA TYR A 156 -2.09 -9.53 -12.75
C TYR A 156 -2.11 -11.06 -12.60
N PHE A 157 -1.76 -11.53 -11.41
CA PHE A 157 -1.88 -12.94 -11.00
C PHE A 157 -3.06 -13.15 -10.05
N THR A 158 -3.49 -14.40 -9.95
CA THR A 158 -4.50 -14.86 -8.99
C THR A 158 -3.94 -15.89 -8.03
N GLU A 159 -4.76 -16.33 -7.08
CA GLU A 159 -4.40 -17.37 -6.11
C GLU A 159 -3.95 -18.69 -6.76
N SER A 160 -4.52 -19.07 -7.91
CA SER A 160 -4.09 -20.31 -8.59
C SER A 160 -2.66 -20.23 -9.11
N ASP A 161 -2.19 -19.02 -9.44
CA ASP A 161 -0.85 -18.76 -9.96
C ASP A 161 0.17 -18.65 -8.83
N MET A 162 -0.22 -18.05 -7.70
CA MET A 162 0.66 -17.76 -6.56
C MET A 162 0.07 -18.22 -5.23
N PRO A 163 -0.18 -19.54 -5.07
CA PRO A 163 -0.90 -20.06 -3.91
C PRO A 163 -0.11 -19.89 -2.61
N PHE A 164 1.23 -19.83 -2.68
CA PHE A 164 2.08 -19.63 -1.49
C PHE A 164 1.92 -18.22 -0.92
N GLN A 165 2.04 -17.19 -1.76
CA GLN A 165 1.84 -15.78 -1.39
C GLN A 165 0.43 -15.54 -0.85
N TYR A 166 -0.60 -16.04 -1.54
CA TYR A 166 -1.99 -15.93 -1.08
C TYR A 166 -2.24 -16.63 0.25
N ALA A 167 -1.65 -17.81 0.46
CA ALA A 167 -1.81 -18.51 1.71
C ALA A 167 -1.11 -17.79 2.89
N MET A 168 0.06 -17.19 2.69
CA MET A 168 0.67 -16.29 3.69
C MET A 168 -0.24 -15.09 4.00
N ALA A 169 -0.74 -14.43 2.96
CA ALA A 169 -1.66 -13.31 3.11
C ALA A 169 -2.97 -13.71 3.81
N ARG A 170 -3.45 -14.96 3.70
CA ARG A 170 -4.63 -15.44 4.44
C ARG A 170 -4.34 -15.84 5.89
N ALA A 171 -3.10 -16.19 6.20
CA ALA A 171 -2.71 -16.66 7.52
C ALA A 171 -2.36 -15.51 8.45
N PHE A 172 -1.67 -14.50 7.91
CA PHE A 172 -1.12 -13.40 8.67
C PHE A 172 -1.76 -12.06 8.27
N THR A 173 -1.37 -10.98 8.95
CA THR A 173 -1.79 -9.62 8.59
C THR A 173 -1.18 -9.21 7.25
N VAL A 174 -2.04 -8.82 6.30
CA VAL A 174 -1.66 -8.16 5.04
C VAL A 174 -1.94 -6.65 5.14
N CYS A 175 -1.05 -5.82 4.59
CA CYS A 175 -1.23 -4.37 4.54
C CYS A 175 -1.69 -3.99 3.13
N ASP A 176 -2.89 -3.41 3.01
CA ASP A 176 -3.46 -3.02 1.71
C ASP A 176 -3.34 -1.50 1.42
N ALA A 177 -2.57 -0.81 2.27
CA ALA A 177 -2.17 0.60 2.13
C ALA A 177 -0.66 0.79 2.40
N TYR A 178 0.16 -0.21 2.05
CA TYR A 178 1.63 -0.12 2.07
C TYR A 178 2.17 0.32 0.71
N HIS A 179 2.85 1.45 0.66
CA HIS A 179 3.34 2.09 -0.54
C HIS A 179 4.86 1.99 -0.65
N CYS A 180 5.40 1.95 -1.87
CA CYS A 180 6.82 2.24 -2.04
C CYS A 180 7.10 3.68 -1.63
N SER A 181 8.27 3.92 -1.04
CA SER A 181 8.61 5.26 -0.49
C SER A 181 8.90 6.27 -1.58
N PHE A 182 9.30 5.80 -2.76
CA PHE A 182 9.74 6.57 -3.89
C PHE A 182 9.04 6.10 -5.17
N THR A 183 8.54 7.05 -5.96
CA THR A 183 7.94 6.81 -7.28
C THR A 183 9.06 6.63 -8.31
N GLY A 184 9.66 5.44 -8.33
CA GLY A 184 10.77 5.06 -9.21
C GLY A 184 11.38 3.73 -8.79
N GLY A 185 12.66 3.50 -9.13
CA GLY A 185 13.28 2.16 -9.09
C GLY A 185 13.76 1.64 -7.73
N THR A 186 14.34 0.43 -7.78
CA THR A 186 14.84 -0.40 -6.68
C THR A 186 15.69 0.33 -5.65
N ASN A 187 16.87 0.85 -6.04
CA ASN A 187 17.89 1.27 -5.07
C ASN A 187 17.41 2.44 -4.21
N THR A 188 16.74 3.43 -4.81
CA THR A 188 16.18 4.56 -4.05
C THR A 188 15.14 4.10 -3.03
N ASN A 189 14.23 3.19 -3.40
CA ASN A 189 13.28 2.63 -2.44
C ASN A 189 13.97 1.87 -1.29
N ARG A 190 15.04 1.12 -1.60
CA ARG A 190 15.88 0.51 -0.57
C ARG A 190 16.53 1.58 0.32
N LEU A 191 17.05 2.69 -0.19
CA LEU A 191 17.61 3.76 0.66
C LEU A 191 16.63 4.24 1.74
N PHE A 192 15.33 4.27 1.48
CA PHE A 192 14.33 4.60 2.52
C PHE A 192 14.24 3.55 3.63
N VAL A 193 14.27 2.24 3.33
CA VAL A 193 14.23 1.18 4.38
C VAL A 193 15.56 1.04 5.13
N TRP A 194 16.66 1.55 4.58
CA TRP A 194 18.00 1.45 5.19
C TRP A 194 18.48 2.74 5.85
N SER A 195 17.91 3.89 5.48
CA SER A 195 18.39 5.21 5.93
C SER A 195 17.31 6.28 6.05
N GLY A 196 16.05 5.99 5.74
CA GLY A 196 14.91 6.90 5.93
C GLY A 196 14.76 8.02 4.89
N THR A 197 15.64 8.11 3.89
CA THR A 197 15.63 9.19 2.90
C THR A 197 16.35 8.82 1.59
N ASN A 198 16.06 9.55 0.53
CA ASN A 198 16.88 9.62 -0.69
C ASN A 198 17.79 10.87 -0.74
N ASP A 199 17.90 11.61 0.36
CA ASP A 199 18.60 12.90 0.45
C ASP A 199 18.04 13.95 -0.52
N GLY A 200 16.71 14.15 -0.46
CA GLY A 200 15.98 15.13 -1.30
C GLY A 200 16.50 16.58 -1.24
N LEU A 201 17.33 16.93 -0.25
CA LEU A 201 17.97 18.24 -0.11
C LEU A 201 19.40 18.29 -0.65
N GLY A 202 19.93 17.18 -1.18
CA GLY A 202 21.25 17.07 -1.78
C GLY A 202 22.41 17.39 -0.82
N ARG A 203 22.25 17.11 0.48
CA ARG A 203 23.27 17.46 1.50
C ARG A 203 24.37 16.40 1.61
N GLY A 204 24.12 15.19 1.13
CA GLY A 204 24.98 14.03 1.27
C GLY A 204 25.22 13.26 -0.04
N ASN A 205 25.33 13.99 -1.15
CA ASN A 205 25.49 13.47 -2.52
C ASN A 205 24.25 12.79 -3.11
N GLY A 206 23.05 13.10 -2.61
CA GLY A 206 21.79 12.92 -3.32
C GLY A 206 21.37 14.18 -4.12
N PRO A 207 20.09 14.28 -4.52
CA PRO A 207 19.04 13.28 -4.35
C PRO A 207 19.33 12.00 -5.15
N ALA A 208 19.13 10.84 -4.53
CA ALA A 208 19.24 9.56 -5.20
C ALA A 208 17.94 9.26 -5.97
N LEU A 209 18.01 9.26 -7.30
CA LEU A 209 16.84 9.00 -8.18
C LEU A 209 16.87 7.63 -8.86
N GLY A 210 18.00 6.91 -8.74
CA GLY A 210 18.22 5.64 -9.41
C GLY A 210 19.27 4.77 -8.72
N ASN A 211 20.00 4.01 -9.53
CA ASN A 211 20.88 2.93 -9.07
C ASN A 211 22.33 3.41 -8.84
N LEU A 212 22.53 4.71 -8.62
CA LEU A 212 23.83 5.29 -8.29
C LEU A 212 24.44 4.66 -7.03
N TYR A 213 25.75 4.46 -7.09
CA TYR A 213 26.62 3.96 -6.03
C TYR A 213 26.30 2.55 -5.50
N ASN A 214 25.36 1.80 -6.08
CA ASN A 214 24.90 0.51 -5.54
C ASN A 214 25.92 -0.66 -5.62
N LYS A 215 27.18 -0.38 -5.98
CA LYS A 215 28.29 -1.32 -6.06
C LYS A 215 29.52 -0.77 -5.35
N LEU A 216 30.41 -1.65 -4.87
CA LEU A 216 31.66 -1.25 -4.21
C LEU A 216 32.75 -0.74 -5.17
N GLY A 217 32.63 -1.03 -6.48
CA GLY A 217 33.59 -0.61 -7.50
C GLY A 217 32.92 0.15 -8.64
N GLY A 218 33.64 1.13 -9.21
CA GLY A 218 33.15 1.98 -10.30
C GLY A 218 33.76 3.40 -10.25
N GLY A 219 33.79 4.10 -11.39
CA GLY A 219 34.28 5.48 -11.53
C GLY A 219 33.23 6.52 -11.16
N ASP A 220 32.61 6.36 -9.99
CA ASP A 220 31.51 7.20 -9.49
C ASP A 220 31.97 8.66 -9.29
N PRO A 221 31.45 9.66 -10.02
CA PRO A 221 31.97 11.03 -10.02
C PRO A 221 31.97 11.74 -8.65
N ALA A 222 31.02 11.41 -7.75
CA ALA A 222 30.95 11.96 -6.39
C ALA A 222 31.39 10.98 -5.27
N GLY A 223 31.78 9.75 -5.62
CA GLY A 223 32.46 8.81 -4.74
C GLY A 223 31.61 7.97 -3.77
N ALA A 224 30.51 8.48 -3.19
CA ALA A 224 29.56 7.75 -2.32
C ALA A 224 28.48 8.67 -1.71
N TYR A 225 27.40 8.10 -1.17
CA TYR A 225 26.48 8.78 -0.23
C TYR A 225 27.16 9.04 1.12
N THR A 226 26.86 10.18 1.76
CA THR A 226 27.53 10.61 3.01
C THR A 226 26.62 10.83 4.21
N TRP A 227 25.29 10.68 4.07
CA TRP A 227 24.39 10.69 5.24
C TRP A 227 24.46 9.37 6.02
N THR A 228 24.02 9.40 7.28
CA THR A 228 24.08 8.24 8.19
C THR A 228 22.95 7.26 7.89
N THR A 229 23.30 5.97 7.78
CA THR A 229 22.34 4.87 7.63
C THR A 229 21.80 4.37 8.97
N TYR A 230 20.68 3.66 8.96
CA TYR A 230 20.09 3.11 10.17
C TYR A 230 20.96 2.02 10.85
N PRO A 231 21.64 1.09 10.13
CA PRO A 231 22.58 0.17 10.78
C PRO A 231 23.73 0.87 11.51
N GLU A 232 24.24 2.01 11.01
CA GLU A 232 25.23 2.82 11.74
C GLU A 232 24.67 3.38 13.05
N ARG A 233 23.38 3.73 13.10
CA ARG A 233 22.70 4.17 14.33
C ARG A 233 22.53 3.02 15.31
N LEU A 234 22.10 1.85 14.84
CA LEU A 234 21.97 0.65 15.65
C LEU A 234 23.31 0.23 16.26
N GLU A 235 24.39 0.24 15.46
CA GLU A 235 25.75 -0.06 15.93
C GLU A 235 26.15 0.85 17.08
N ARG A 236 25.90 2.16 16.95
CA ARG A 236 26.24 3.16 17.96
C ARG A 236 25.41 3.02 19.24
N ALA A 237 24.16 2.58 19.10
CA ALA A 237 23.24 2.34 20.22
C ALA A 237 23.47 0.99 20.91
N GLY A 238 24.37 0.15 20.39
CA GLY A 238 24.61 -1.20 20.93
C GLY A 238 23.49 -2.20 20.64
N ILE A 239 22.61 -1.91 19.68
CA ILE A 239 21.57 -2.85 19.22
C ILE A 239 22.21 -3.81 18.22
N THR A 240 22.11 -5.12 18.47
CA THR A 240 22.76 -6.11 17.60
C THR A 240 22.08 -6.17 16.23
N TRP A 241 22.89 -6.18 15.18
CA TRP A 241 22.38 -6.26 13.81
C TRP A 241 23.29 -7.03 12.86
N ARG A 242 22.73 -7.53 11.75
CA ARG A 242 23.45 -8.23 10.68
C ARG A 242 22.70 -8.16 9.35
N ILE A 243 23.44 -8.17 8.25
CA ILE A 243 22.89 -8.46 6.91
C ILE A 243 23.20 -9.92 6.57
N TYR A 244 22.15 -10.69 6.25
CA TYR A 244 22.25 -12.03 5.69
C TYR A 244 22.17 -11.94 4.18
N GLN A 245 23.24 -12.35 3.50
CA GLN A 245 23.43 -12.23 2.06
C GLN A 245 24.58 -13.11 1.56
N ASN A 246 24.62 -13.33 0.24
CA ASN A 246 25.81 -13.80 -0.46
C ASN A 246 26.47 -12.65 -1.23
N MET A 247 27.66 -12.19 -0.83
CA MET A 247 28.32 -11.05 -1.50
C MET A 247 28.67 -11.32 -2.97
N ALA A 248 28.76 -12.59 -3.39
CA ALA A 248 28.97 -12.94 -4.80
C ALA A 248 27.67 -12.94 -5.62
N ASP A 249 26.51 -12.97 -4.95
CA ASP A 249 25.19 -13.06 -5.57
C ASP A 249 24.13 -12.38 -4.70
N ASN A 250 24.32 -11.10 -4.36
CA ASN A 250 23.32 -10.30 -3.62
C ASN A 250 22.53 -9.37 -4.55
N TYR A 251 22.73 -9.50 -5.86
CA TYR A 251 22.08 -8.73 -6.93
C TYR A 251 22.06 -7.20 -6.72
N SER A 252 23.05 -6.64 -6.01
CA SER A 252 23.08 -5.21 -5.61
C SER A 252 21.90 -4.75 -4.73
N LEU A 253 21.26 -5.69 -4.03
CA LEU A 253 20.11 -5.45 -3.13
C LEU A 253 20.51 -4.91 -1.75
N ASN A 254 21.81 -4.80 -1.51
CA ASN A 254 22.41 -4.21 -0.32
C ASN A 254 22.89 -2.79 -0.64
N PRO A 255 22.12 -1.74 -0.30
CA PRO A 255 22.46 -0.37 -0.65
C PRO A 255 23.64 0.18 0.19
N THR A 256 24.07 -0.50 1.26
CA THR A 256 25.16 0.02 2.11
C THR A 256 26.49 0.12 1.34
N ALA A 257 26.66 -0.64 0.26
CA ALA A 257 27.80 -0.52 -0.65
C ALA A 257 27.97 0.89 -1.25
N GLY A 258 26.89 1.67 -1.32
CA GLY A 258 26.91 3.05 -1.83
C GLY A 258 27.30 4.12 -0.82
N PHE A 259 27.49 3.77 0.44
CA PHE A 259 27.77 4.74 1.50
C PHE A 259 29.26 4.82 1.83
N LYS A 260 29.75 6.05 2.05
CA LYS A 260 31.16 6.34 2.32
C LYS A 260 31.65 5.57 3.55
N ALA A 261 30.89 5.53 4.63
CA ALA A 261 31.26 4.84 5.87
C ALA A 261 31.57 3.34 5.65
N TYR A 262 30.81 2.69 4.76
CA TYR A 262 30.99 1.28 4.44
C TYR A 262 32.13 1.06 3.45
N ARG A 263 32.31 1.95 2.46
CA ARG A 263 33.45 1.92 1.54
C ARG A 263 34.78 2.13 2.28
N ASP A 264 34.83 3.09 3.20
CA ASP A 264 36.00 3.33 4.06
C ASP A 264 36.31 2.11 4.94
N ALA A 265 35.28 1.51 5.56
CA ALA A 265 35.42 0.29 6.36
C ALA A 265 35.89 -0.90 5.50
N HIS A 266 35.37 -1.03 4.28
CA HIS A 266 35.77 -2.06 3.33
C HIS A 266 37.27 -1.98 3.00
N GLN A 267 37.76 -0.77 2.75
CA GLN A 267 39.16 -0.44 2.48
C GLN A 267 40.06 -0.47 3.72
N GLY A 268 39.49 -0.51 4.92
CA GLY A 268 40.26 -0.52 6.18
C GLY A 268 40.93 0.83 6.46
N LEU A 269 40.32 1.94 6.06
CA LEU A 269 40.89 3.27 6.29
C LEU A 269 40.93 3.61 7.79
N PRO A 270 41.94 4.37 8.27
CA PRO A 270 42.00 4.82 9.66
C PRO A 270 40.72 5.55 10.09
N GLY A 271 40.19 5.21 11.26
CA GLY A 271 38.96 5.80 11.82
C GLY A 271 37.65 5.19 11.29
N SER A 272 37.71 4.26 10.34
CA SER A 272 36.51 3.52 9.89
C SER A 272 36.05 2.48 10.93
N LEU A 273 34.74 2.21 10.93
CA LEU A 273 34.14 1.21 11.82
C LEU A 273 34.22 -0.18 11.18
N ALA A 274 35.15 -1.01 11.64
CA ALA A 274 35.33 -2.38 11.14
C ALA A 274 34.05 -3.23 11.19
N ALA A 275 33.18 -2.97 12.18
CA ALA A 275 31.89 -3.63 12.31
C ALA A 275 30.97 -3.43 11.08
N LEU A 276 31.04 -2.28 10.39
CA LEU A 276 30.25 -2.04 9.18
C LEU A 276 30.67 -2.98 8.05
N LYS A 277 31.98 -3.20 7.86
CA LYS A 277 32.48 -4.19 6.91
C LYS A 277 32.04 -5.59 7.30
N ASP A 278 32.30 -5.99 8.55
CA ASP A 278 31.99 -7.35 9.02
C ASP A 278 30.50 -7.68 8.89
N LYS A 279 29.62 -6.79 9.36
CA LYS A 279 28.18 -7.06 9.46
C LYS A 279 27.39 -6.79 8.19
N ALA A 280 27.91 -5.96 7.28
CA ALA A 280 27.20 -5.55 6.07
C ALA A 280 27.86 -5.92 4.75
N LEU A 281 29.16 -6.24 4.71
CA LEU A 281 29.91 -6.48 3.46
C LEU A 281 30.65 -7.82 3.46
N THR A 282 30.13 -8.81 4.18
CA THR A 282 30.61 -10.21 4.17
C THR A 282 29.49 -11.17 3.82
N THR A 283 29.84 -12.34 3.28
CA THR A 283 28.88 -13.42 3.03
C THR A 283 28.45 -14.06 4.34
N ARG A 284 27.14 -14.08 4.58
CA ARG A 284 26.47 -14.84 5.63
C ARG A 284 25.10 -15.25 5.10
N ASP A 285 25.01 -16.41 4.46
CA ASP A 285 23.82 -16.84 3.73
C ASP A 285 22.76 -17.48 4.68
N LEU A 286 21.68 -18.01 4.12
CA LEU A 286 20.55 -18.57 4.88
C LEU A 286 20.92 -19.78 5.74
N ASP A 287 21.99 -20.51 5.42
CA ASP A 287 22.53 -21.58 6.27
C ASP A 287 23.04 -21.03 7.61
N LEU A 288 23.74 -19.90 7.58
CA LEU A 288 24.23 -19.21 8.76
C LEU A 288 23.13 -18.42 9.47
N LEU A 289 22.10 -17.94 8.76
CA LEU A 289 20.86 -17.46 9.41
C LEU A 289 20.23 -18.57 10.25
N ARG A 290 20.07 -19.75 9.66
CA ARG A 290 19.52 -20.92 10.35
C ARG A 290 20.38 -21.30 11.55
N GLN A 291 21.71 -21.27 11.41
CA GLN A 291 22.62 -21.57 12.52
C GLN A 291 22.48 -20.56 13.66
N ASP A 292 22.38 -19.26 13.36
CA ASP A 292 22.19 -18.22 14.38
C ASP A 292 20.86 -18.39 15.13
N VAL A 293 19.79 -18.82 14.44
CA VAL A 293 18.50 -19.15 15.07
C VAL A 293 18.60 -20.39 15.97
N LEU A 294 19.28 -21.44 15.51
CA LEU A 294 19.47 -22.66 16.31
C LEU A 294 20.30 -22.40 17.56
N ASP A 295 21.29 -21.51 17.47
CA ASP A 295 22.19 -21.17 18.57
C ASP A 295 21.65 -20.08 19.52
N ASP A 296 20.41 -19.60 19.33
CA ASP A 296 19.80 -18.48 20.06
C ASP A 296 20.66 -17.19 19.98
N LYS A 297 21.18 -16.92 18.78
CA LYS A 297 22.08 -15.80 18.45
C LYS A 297 21.56 -14.90 17.32
N LEU A 298 20.29 -15.05 16.93
CA LEU A 298 19.68 -14.16 15.95
C LEU A 298 19.82 -12.70 16.44
N PRO A 299 20.32 -11.75 15.63
CA PRO A 299 20.43 -10.35 16.04
C PRO A 299 19.07 -9.72 16.33
N GLN A 300 19.06 -8.61 17.05
CA GLN A 300 17.85 -7.83 17.31
C GLN A 300 17.24 -7.27 16.03
N VAL A 301 18.08 -6.88 15.06
CA VAL A 301 17.64 -6.39 13.73
C VAL A 301 18.43 -7.10 12.64
N SER A 302 17.73 -7.78 11.74
CA SER A 302 18.36 -8.53 10.65
C SER A 302 17.78 -8.10 9.31
N TRP A 303 18.63 -7.92 8.31
CA TRP A 303 18.20 -7.72 6.92
C TRP A 303 18.55 -8.93 6.08
N ILE A 304 17.67 -9.29 5.14
CA ILE A 304 17.92 -10.35 4.16
C ILE A 304 18.03 -9.71 2.77
N CYS A 305 19.18 -9.91 2.13
CA CYS A 305 19.37 -9.60 0.71
C CYS A 305 19.36 -10.92 -0.06
N ALA A 306 18.31 -11.13 -0.85
CA ALA A 306 18.15 -12.34 -1.63
C ALA A 306 19.21 -12.51 -2.73
N THR A 307 19.34 -13.73 -3.21
CA THR A 307 20.10 -14.01 -4.43
C THR A 307 19.41 -13.45 -5.66
N LYS A 308 20.13 -13.32 -6.77
CA LYS A 308 19.53 -12.95 -8.06
C LYS A 308 18.36 -13.86 -8.45
N ALA A 309 18.45 -15.15 -8.13
CA ALA A 309 17.38 -16.11 -8.39
C ALA A 309 16.22 -16.00 -7.38
N GLY A 310 16.49 -15.63 -6.13
CA GLY A 310 15.49 -15.50 -5.07
C GLY A 310 14.86 -14.10 -4.94
N SER A 311 15.31 -13.11 -5.71
CA SER A 311 14.88 -11.71 -5.55
C SER A 311 13.45 -11.44 -5.99
N GLU A 312 12.89 -12.29 -6.86
CA GLU A 312 11.60 -12.10 -7.54
C GLU A 312 11.59 -11.01 -8.62
N HIS A 313 12.72 -10.32 -8.85
CA HIS A 313 12.89 -9.38 -9.95
C HIS A 313 12.53 -10.05 -11.30
N PRO A 314 11.69 -9.43 -12.16
CA PRO A 314 11.14 -10.08 -13.36
C PRO A 314 12.18 -10.59 -14.37
N SER A 315 13.30 -9.86 -14.55
CA SER A 315 14.38 -10.29 -15.46
C SER A 315 15.07 -11.60 -15.03
N PRO A 316 15.68 -11.70 -13.82
CA PRO A 316 16.41 -12.91 -13.44
C PRO A 316 15.59 -13.96 -12.67
N SER A 317 14.48 -13.58 -12.08
CA SER A 317 13.70 -14.38 -11.15
C SER A 317 12.23 -14.46 -11.58
N SER A 318 11.36 -14.89 -10.68
CA SER A 318 9.91 -15.06 -10.87
C SER A 318 9.19 -15.15 -9.52
N PRO A 319 7.85 -14.98 -9.51
CA PRO A 319 7.06 -15.22 -8.30
C PRO A 319 7.23 -16.60 -7.68
N ALA A 320 7.44 -17.63 -8.52
CA ALA A 320 7.67 -18.99 -8.05
C ALA A 320 9.03 -19.15 -7.33
N GLN A 321 10.10 -18.53 -7.87
CA GLN A 321 11.42 -18.59 -7.24
C GLN A 321 11.51 -17.73 -5.96
N GLY A 322 10.84 -16.57 -5.95
CA GLY A 322 10.71 -15.73 -4.74
C GLY A 322 9.95 -16.44 -3.62
N ALA A 323 8.86 -17.15 -3.94
CA ALA A 323 8.13 -17.99 -2.99
C ALA A 323 9.03 -19.05 -2.35
N ASP A 324 9.88 -19.72 -3.14
CA ASP A 324 10.79 -20.75 -2.63
C ASP A 324 11.91 -20.18 -1.75
N TYR A 325 12.48 -19.04 -2.13
CA TYR A 325 13.45 -18.35 -1.28
C TYR A 325 12.81 -17.90 0.06
N THR A 326 11.58 -17.37 0.00
CA THR A 326 10.79 -17.02 1.20
C THR A 326 10.51 -18.24 2.07
N ALA A 327 10.20 -19.40 1.48
CA ALA A 327 10.03 -20.64 2.21
C ALA A 327 11.32 -21.03 2.96
N HIS A 328 12.49 -20.93 2.34
CA HIS A 328 13.78 -21.18 2.99
C HIS A 328 14.10 -20.21 4.13
N VAL A 329 13.75 -18.92 3.98
CA VAL A 329 13.86 -17.93 5.07
C VAL A 329 12.97 -18.34 6.26
N LEU A 330 11.71 -18.71 6.01
CA LEU A 330 10.81 -19.17 7.06
C LEU A 330 11.28 -20.49 7.69
N ASP A 331 11.85 -21.40 6.92
CA ASP A 331 12.48 -22.62 7.41
C ASP A 331 13.63 -22.35 8.38
N ALA A 332 14.46 -21.35 8.09
CA ALA A 332 15.55 -20.92 8.96
C ALA A 332 15.02 -20.28 10.25
N LEU A 333 14.11 -19.29 10.14
CA LEU A 333 13.59 -18.54 11.29
C LEU A 333 12.74 -19.39 12.25
N THR A 334 12.11 -20.46 11.74
CA THR A 334 11.26 -21.36 12.53
C THR A 334 12.00 -22.60 13.02
N ALA A 335 13.33 -22.66 12.86
CA ALA A 335 14.14 -23.80 13.26
C ALA A 335 14.21 -23.95 14.79
N ASN A 336 14.11 -22.84 15.52
CA ASN A 336 14.05 -22.79 16.97
C ASN A 336 12.73 -22.13 17.42
N PRO A 337 11.81 -22.88 18.05
CA PRO A 337 10.53 -22.35 18.52
C PRO A 337 10.65 -21.17 19.49
N ASP A 338 11.65 -21.18 20.38
CA ASP A 338 11.82 -20.14 21.38
C ASP A 338 12.21 -18.81 20.73
N VAL A 339 13.08 -18.84 19.72
CA VAL A 339 13.45 -17.66 18.92
C VAL A 339 12.27 -17.17 18.08
N TRP A 340 11.57 -18.06 17.37
CA TRP A 340 10.44 -17.67 16.53
C TRP A 340 9.29 -17.04 17.35
N SER A 341 9.03 -17.54 18.56
CA SER A 341 8.01 -16.97 19.47
C SER A 341 8.25 -15.47 19.78
N LYS A 342 9.48 -14.99 19.56
CA LYS A 342 9.94 -13.62 19.80
C LYS A 342 10.28 -12.85 18.52
N THR A 343 9.96 -13.39 17.34
CA THR A 343 10.40 -12.88 16.03
C THR A 343 9.27 -12.25 15.22
N VAL A 344 9.58 -11.13 14.56
CA VAL A 344 8.75 -10.51 13.53
C VAL A 344 9.49 -10.57 12.20
N LEU A 345 8.91 -11.24 11.19
CA LEU A 345 9.35 -11.13 9.80
C LEU A 345 8.47 -10.11 9.07
N LEU A 346 9.08 -9.00 8.66
CA LEU A 346 8.50 -8.01 7.77
C LEU A 346 8.90 -8.36 6.34
N LEU A 347 7.95 -8.89 5.56
CA LEU A 347 8.14 -9.21 4.15
C LEU A 347 7.42 -8.18 3.28
N MET A 348 8.18 -7.46 2.47
CA MET A 348 7.67 -6.45 1.54
C MET A 348 8.42 -6.47 0.20
N PHE A 349 8.01 -5.60 -0.71
CA PHE A 349 8.69 -5.34 -1.97
C PHE A 349 9.22 -3.90 -1.98
N ASP A 350 10.24 -3.63 -2.78
CA ASP A 350 10.83 -2.29 -2.92
C ASP A 350 10.00 -1.38 -3.82
N GLU A 351 9.64 -1.82 -5.02
CA GLU A 351 8.77 -1.09 -5.93
C GLU A 351 7.95 -2.06 -6.81
N ASN A 352 7.25 -1.52 -7.80
CA ASN A 352 6.21 -2.23 -8.53
C ASN A 352 6.63 -2.75 -9.92
N ASP A 353 7.89 -2.61 -10.33
CA ASP A 353 8.45 -2.80 -11.69
C ASP A 353 7.82 -1.90 -12.75
N GLY A 354 6.82 -1.10 -12.37
CA GLY A 354 5.85 -0.46 -13.25
C GLY A 354 4.55 -1.26 -13.50
N PHE A 355 4.32 -2.41 -12.86
CA PHE A 355 3.00 -3.05 -12.84
C PHE A 355 1.95 -2.14 -12.16
N PHE A 356 0.75 -2.14 -12.70
CA PHE A 356 -0.30 -1.20 -12.32
C PHE A 356 -0.83 -1.43 -10.89
N ASP A 357 -1.16 -0.34 -10.21
CA ASP A 357 -1.97 -0.32 -8.99
C ASP A 357 -2.95 0.86 -9.08
N HIS A 358 -4.21 0.62 -8.71
CA HIS A 358 -5.29 1.58 -8.93
C HIS A 358 -5.36 2.69 -7.87
N MET A 359 -4.80 2.46 -6.68
CA MET A 359 -4.96 3.37 -5.57
C MET A 359 -4.04 4.57 -5.76
N PRO A 360 -4.55 5.82 -5.76
CA PRO A 360 -3.70 7.00 -5.80
C PRO A 360 -2.86 7.05 -4.52
N PRO A 361 -1.53 7.04 -4.64
CA PRO A 361 -0.70 7.05 -3.44
C PRO A 361 -0.74 8.41 -2.72
N PRO A 362 -0.65 8.42 -1.38
CA PRO A 362 -0.51 9.65 -0.61
C PRO A 362 0.72 10.44 -1.05
N ALA A 363 0.55 11.72 -1.31
CA ALA A 363 1.63 12.63 -1.70
C ALA A 363 1.36 14.04 -1.15
N PRO A 364 2.40 14.87 -0.96
CA PRO A 364 2.18 16.27 -0.62
C PRO A 364 1.45 17.01 -1.77
N PRO A 365 0.93 18.24 -1.53
CA PRO A 365 0.26 19.03 -2.56
C PRO A 365 1.12 19.13 -3.83
N THR A 366 0.52 18.97 -5.01
CA THR A 366 1.27 19.14 -6.27
C THR A 366 1.84 20.55 -6.32
N ARG A 367 3.14 20.67 -6.60
CA ARG A 367 3.79 21.96 -6.82
C ARG A 367 3.76 22.27 -8.32
N HIS A 368 3.17 23.39 -8.69
CA HIS A 368 3.19 23.89 -10.06
C HIS A 368 4.52 24.59 -10.34
N ALA A 369 4.85 24.73 -11.63
CA ALA A 369 6.09 25.38 -12.08
C ALA A 369 6.20 26.86 -11.65
N ASP A 370 5.07 27.53 -11.37
CA ASP A 370 5.03 28.90 -10.83
C ASP A 370 5.20 28.96 -9.30
N GLY A 371 5.42 27.81 -8.64
CA GLY A 371 5.60 27.67 -7.20
C GLY A 371 4.31 27.55 -6.41
N THR A 372 3.14 27.71 -7.03
CA THR A 372 1.84 27.52 -6.35
C THR A 372 1.56 26.05 -6.06
N LEU A 373 0.67 25.79 -5.10
CA LEU A 373 0.30 24.43 -4.67
C LEU A 373 -1.14 24.07 -5.05
N ALA A 374 -1.34 22.87 -5.60
CA ALA A 374 -2.66 22.26 -5.75
C ALA A 374 -3.11 21.64 -4.42
N GLY A 375 -3.64 22.48 -3.54
CA GLY A 375 -4.04 22.10 -2.18
C GLY A 375 -3.09 22.68 -1.12
N ALA A 376 -3.00 22.03 0.04
CA ALA A 376 -2.26 22.57 1.18
C ALA A 376 -1.76 21.47 2.14
N SER A 377 -0.79 21.80 2.98
CA SER A 377 -0.27 20.90 4.02
C SER A 377 -0.14 21.64 5.34
N THR A 378 -0.56 21.01 6.44
CA THR A 378 -0.24 21.49 7.79
C THR A 378 1.17 21.08 8.23
N VAL A 379 1.74 20.08 7.55
CA VAL A 379 3.09 19.54 7.80
C VAL A 379 4.08 20.21 6.87
N ASP A 380 5.32 20.37 7.33
CA ASP A 380 6.44 20.73 6.47
C ASP A 380 6.71 19.65 5.41
N THR A 381 6.73 20.05 4.15
CA THR A 381 6.95 19.22 2.96
C THR A 381 8.35 19.42 2.35
N VAL A 382 9.24 20.16 3.02
CA VAL A 382 10.62 20.36 2.57
C VAL A 382 11.32 19.01 2.42
N GLY A 383 11.97 18.81 1.27
CA GLY A 383 12.67 17.57 0.93
C GLY A 383 11.80 16.48 0.29
N GLU A 384 10.49 16.69 0.12
CA GLU A 384 9.60 15.75 -0.59
C GLU A 384 9.43 16.06 -2.08
N TYR A 385 10.04 17.13 -2.58
CA TYR A 385 9.99 17.54 -3.99
C TYR A 385 11.37 17.47 -4.64
N HIS A 386 11.38 17.10 -5.92
CA HIS A 386 12.56 17.13 -6.77
C HIS A 386 12.90 18.56 -7.19
N GLU A 387 13.86 19.17 -6.52
CA GLU A 387 14.28 20.57 -6.75
C GLU A 387 15.74 20.70 -7.24
N ILE A 388 16.45 19.58 -7.40
CA ILE A 388 17.88 19.55 -7.71
C ILE A 388 18.13 18.58 -8.86
N VAL A 389 18.46 19.11 -10.04
CA VAL A 389 18.97 18.32 -11.16
C VAL A 389 20.48 18.14 -10.98
N THR A 390 20.89 16.92 -10.71
CA THR A 390 22.30 16.52 -10.56
C THR A 390 22.93 16.15 -11.89
N GLY A 391 22.13 15.65 -12.84
CA GLY A 391 22.60 15.07 -14.11
C GLY A 391 23.36 13.76 -13.94
N ALA A 392 23.35 13.16 -12.74
CA ALA A 392 24.05 11.90 -12.46
C ALA A 392 23.31 10.68 -13.05
N GLU A 393 21.99 10.75 -13.16
CA GLU A 393 21.16 9.79 -13.89
C GLU A 393 20.71 10.41 -15.22
N LYS A 394 20.66 9.60 -16.28
CA LYS A 394 20.34 10.09 -17.65
C LYS A 394 18.94 10.71 -17.77
N ASP A 395 18.03 10.34 -16.89
CA ASP A 395 16.64 10.76 -16.88
C ASP A 395 16.29 11.69 -15.71
N ASP A 396 17.30 12.17 -14.99
CA ASP A 396 17.21 13.35 -14.13
C ASP A 396 17.20 14.61 -15.01
N THR A 397 16.00 15.08 -15.35
CA THR A 397 15.80 16.21 -16.27
C THR A 397 14.91 17.29 -15.68
N ALA A 398 15.04 18.51 -16.20
CA ALA A 398 14.19 19.65 -15.82
C ALA A 398 12.69 19.41 -16.06
N ALA A 399 12.31 18.44 -16.91
CA ALA A 399 10.90 18.12 -17.17
C ALA A 399 10.18 17.55 -15.94
N HIS A 400 10.92 16.95 -15.01
CA HIS A 400 10.39 16.35 -13.78
C HIS A 400 10.78 17.13 -12.52
N LEU A 401 11.21 18.39 -12.67
CA LEU A 401 11.35 19.30 -11.53
C LEU A 401 10.00 19.56 -10.87
N HIS A 402 10.04 19.83 -9.57
CA HIS A 402 8.87 19.99 -8.69
C HIS A 402 8.03 18.70 -8.51
N GLY A 403 8.41 17.60 -9.16
CA GLY A 403 7.80 16.29 -8.98
C GLY A 403 7.97 15.80 -7.55
N THR A 404 6.94 15.17 -7.00
CA THR A 404 7.01 14.58 -5.65
C THR A 404 7.83 13.30 -5.67
N TYR A 405 8.74 13.13 -4.72
CA TYR A 405 9.54 11.90 -4.63
C TYR A 405 8.69 10.67 -4.34
N GLY A 406 7.66 10.81 -3.52
CA GLY A 406 6.71 9.75 -3.20
C GLY A 406 5.49 10.25 -2.43
N LEU A 407 4.67 9.38 -1.88
CA LEU A 407 4.79 7.92 -1.97
C LEU A 407 4.50 7.43 -3.40
N GLY A 408 4.95 6.22 -3.72
CA GLY A 408 4.66 5.57 -5.00
C GLY A 408 3.55 4.51 -4.90
N PRO A 409 3.32 3.73 -5.96
CA PRO A 409 2.30 2.68 -5.99
C PRO A 409 2.35 1.75 -4.77
N ARG A 410 1.20 1.15 -4.44
CA ARG A 410 1.18 0.12 -3.40
C ARG A 410 2.00 -1.08 -3.85
N VAL A 411 2.71 -1.64 -2.90
CA VAL A 411 3.47 -2.89 -3.06
C VAL A 411 3.05 -3.87 -1.96
N PRO A 412 3.11 -5.19 -2.19
CA PRO A 412 2.73 -6.14 -1.18
C PRO A 412 3.55 -5.96 0.11
N MET A 413 2.86 -5.97 1.24
CA MET A 413 3.47 -6.23 2.54
C MET A 413 2.57 -7.14 3.35
N TYR A 414 3.14 -8.22 3.86
CA TYR A 414 2.48 -9.11 4.80
C TYR A 414 3.48 -9.50 5.90
N VAL A 415 3.01 -9.47 7.14
CA VAL A 415 3.87 -9.58 8.32
C VAL A 415 3.71 -10.95 8.93
N LEU A 416 4.75 -11.78 8.87
CA LEU A 416 4.71 -13.14 9.39
C LEU A 416 5.29 -13.15 10.80
N SER A 417 4.44 -13.40 11.78
CA SER A 417 4.82 -13.39 13.18
C SER A 417 3.77 -14.09 14.02
N PRO A 418 4.13 -14.63 15.19
CA PRO A 418 3.14 -15.14 16.13
C PRO A 418 2.04 -14.12 16.51
N TRP A 419 2.33 -12.81 16.49
CA TRP A 419 1.38 -11.74 16.85
C TRP A 419 0.47 -11.27 15.71
N THR A 420 0.64 -11.78 14.49
CA THR A 420 -0.09 -11.33 13.29
C THR A 420 -0.94 -12.41 12.64
N LYS A 421 -1.06 -13.59 13.27
CA LYS A 421 -1.94 -14.66 12.80
C LYS A 421 -3.41 -14.22 12.78
N GLY A 422 -4.22 -14.91 11.99
CA GLY A 422 -5.67 -14.72 11.91
C GLY A 422 -6.16 -14.07 10.62
N GLY A 423 -5.29 -13.89 9.62
CA GLY A 423 -5.71 -13.37 8.31
C GLY A 423 -6.28 -11.95 8.37
N TRP A 424 -5.64 -11.07 9.14
CA TRP A 424 -6.06 -9.69 9.30
C TRP A 424 -5.73 -8.85 8.07
N VAL A 425 -6.42 -7.73 7.89
CA VAL A 425 -6.00 -6.64 7.00
C VAL A 425 -5.71 -5.40 7.84
N ASN A 426 -4.68 -4.64 7.47
CA ASN A 426 -4.42 -3.30 8.00
C ASN A 426 -4.39 -2.29 6.83
N SER A 427 -5.17 -1.22 6.99
CA SER A 427 -5.37 -0.17 5.97
C SER A 427 -4.89 1.20 6.46
N GLU A 428 -3.97 1.24 7.43
CA GLU A 428 -3.18 2.42 7.74
C GLU A 428 -2.15 2.64 6.63
N VAL A 429 -1.96 3.89 6.25
CA VAL A 429 -0.94 4.27 5.26
C VAL A 429 0.43 3.98 5.83
N PHE A 430 1.21 3.18 5.10
CA PHE A 430 2.60 2.89 5.41
C PHE A 430 3.49 3.07 4.19
N ASP A 431 4.78 3.26 4.43
CA ASP A 431 5.85 3.21 3.45
C ASP A 431 7.07 2.47 4.04
N HIS A 432 8.19 2.45 3.32
CA HIS A 432 9.41 1.79 3.81
C HIS A 432 10.03 2.46 5.04
N THR A 433 9.78 3.75 5.27
CA THR A 433 10.22 4.42 6.50
C THR A 433 9.45 3.91 7.73
N SER A 434 8.24 3.37 7.52
CA SER A 434 7.44 2.74 8.59
C SER A 434 8.15 1.54 9.22
N VAL A 435 8.97 0.82 8.44
CA VAL A 435 9.82 -0.28 8.94
C VAL A 435 10.82 0.24 9.97
N LEU A 436 11.52 1.33 9.65
CA LEU A 436 12.48 1.93 10.56
C LEU A 436 11.78 2.39 11.83
N ARG A 437 10.63 3.07 11.70
CA ARG A 437 9.82 3.52 12.85
C ARG A 437 9.38 2.38 13.76
N PHE A 438 9.06 1.20 13.22
CA PHE A 438 8.77 0.03 14.06
C PHE A 438 9.98 -0.37 14.91
N VAL A 439 11.17 -0.37 14.30
CA VAL A 439 12.43 -0.62 15.03
C VAL A 439 12.70 0.49 16.05
N GLU A 440 12.43 1.77 15.73
CA GLU A 440 12.52 2.90 16.67
C GLU A 440 11.62 2.67 17.88
N ARG A 441 10.36 2.28 17.65
CA ARG A 441 9.38 2.00 18.70
C ARG A 441 9.84 0.88 19.61
N ARG A 442 10.49 -0.13 19.05
CA ARG A 442 10.95 -1.29 19.81
C ARG A 442 12.23 -1.03 20.61
N PHE A 443 13.24 -0.36 20.02
CA PHE A 443 14.57 -0.27 20.61
C PHE A 443 15.00 1.15 20.99
N GLY A 444 14.17 2.16 20.74
CA GLY A 444 14.42 3.55 21.16
C GLY A 444 15.49 4.29 20.33
N VAL A 445 15.88 3.76 19.16
CA VAL A 445 16.88 4.38 18.28
C VAL A 445 16.19 5.15 17.17
N ALA A 446 16.16 6.48 17.21
CA ALA A 446 15.47 7.29 16.19
C ALA A 446 16.25 7.42 14.87
N GLU A 447 15.56 7.27 13.73
CA GLU A 447 16.03 7.60 12.37
C GLU A 447 15.72 9.06 12.03
N THR A 448 16.68 9.94 12.25
CA THR A 448 16.48 11.38 12.09
C THR A 448 16.37 11.85 10.63
N ASN A 449 16.60 10.98 9.65
CA ASN A 449 16.50 11.34 8.24
C ASN A 449 15.06 11.31 7.69
N ILE A 450 14.13 10.64 8.36
CA ILE A 450 12.72 10.60 7.92
C ILE A 450 12.14 12.01 8.01
N SER A 451 11.58 12.50 6.92
CA SER A 451 11.01 13.85 6.83
C SER A 451 9.83 14.05 7.80
N PRO A 452 9.53 15.31 8.19
CA PRO A 452 8.35 15.62 8.98
C PRO A 452 7.06 15.12 8.32
N TRP A 453 6.91 15.29 7.00
CA TRP A 453 5.75 14.84 6.25
C TRP A 453 5.52 13.32 6.35
N ARG A 454 6.57 12.52 6.13
CA ARG A 454 6.46 11.05 6.24
C ARG A 454 6.15 10.59 7.66
N ARG A 455 6.77 11.22 8.68
CA ARG A 455 6.46 10.91 10.09
C ARG A 455 5.01 11.22 10.45
N ALA A 456 4.41 12.22 9.84
CA ALA A 456 3.02 12.58 10.08
C ALA A 456 2.02 11.65 9.36
N VAL A 457 2.32 11.26 8.11
CA VAL A 457 1.37 10.55 7.22
C VAL A 457 1.51 9.02 7.28
N CYS A 458 2.74 8.49 7.32
CA CYS A 458 2.97 7.04 7.32
C CYS A 458 3.00 6.53 8.76
N GLY A 459 2.34 5.41 9.06
CA GLY A 459 2.34 4.84 10.41
C GLY A 459 3.69 4.22 10.83
N ASP A 460 3.73 3.61 12.02
CA ASP A 460 4.94 2.97 12.57
C ASP A 460 4.84 1.44 12.63
N LEU A 461 3.91 0.86 11.86
CA LEU A 461 3.56 -0.56 11.77
C LEU A 461 2.98 -1.19 13.05
N THR A 462 2.90 -0.47 14.18
CA THR A 462 2.43 -1.08 15.44
C THR A 462 0.97 -1.51 15.40
N SER A 463 0.13 -0.84 14.61
CA SER A 463 -1.29 -1.19 14.43
C SER A 463 -1.53 -2.52 13.70
N ILE A 464 -0.49 -3.14 13.12
CA ILE A 464 -0.57 -4.45 12.45
C ILE A 464 -0.76 -5.59 13.46
N PHE A 465 -0.29 -5.39 14.70
CA PHE A 465 -0.11 -6.43 15.70
C PHE A 465 -1.22 -6.40 16.76
N ASP A 466 -1.48 -7.58 17.34
CA ASP A 466 -2.08 -7.69 18.67
C ASP A 466 -1.07 -8.36 19.60
N PHE A 467 -0.32 -7.55 20.34
CA PHE A 467 0.66 -8.07 21.30
C PHE A 467 0.00 -8.62 22.57
N ALA A 468 -1.20 -8.12 22.90
CA ALA A 468 -1.86 -8.42 24.15
C ALA A 468 -2.62 -9.73 24.07
N THR A 469 -3.33 -10.01 22.97
CA THR A 469 -4.22 -11.16 22.75
C THR A 469 -4.13 -11.73 21.33
N PRO A 470 -2.94 -12.12 20.83
CA PRO A 470 -2.78 -12.62 19.48
C PRO A 470 -3.66 -13.85 19.21
N ASP A 471 -4.14 -13.95 17.96
CA ASP A 471 -4.93 -15.09 17.51
C ASP A 471 -4.05 -16.34 17.43
N ASP A 472 -4.43 -17.42 18.10
CA ASP A 472 -3.74 -18.71 18.04
C ASP A 472 -4.44 -19.71 17.09
N ALA A 473 -5.42 -19.27 16.31
CA ALA A 473 -6.12 -20.12 15.34
C ALA A 473 -5.15 -20.59 14.25
N ASP A 474 -4.97 -21.91 14.16
CA ASP A 474 -4.29 -22.55 13.04
C ASP A 474 -5.20 -22.51 11.79
N ARG A 475 -5.11 -21.40 11.06
CA ARG A 475 -5.89 -21.17 9.83
C ARG A 475 -5.24 -21.73 8.57
N LEU A 476 -4.03 -22.33 8.64
CA LEU A 476 -3.42 -22.99 7.49
C LEU A 476 -3.18 -24.48 7.76
N ARG A 477 -4.01 -25.32 7.13
CA ARG A 477 -3.62 -26.70 6.87
C ARG A 477 -2.68 -26.75 5.66
N GLY A 478 -1.38 -26.56 5.90
CA GLY A 478 -0.32 -26.85 4.93
C GLY A 478 -0.13 -25.80 3.86
N LEU A 479 1.02 -25.12 3.85
CA LEU A 479 1.37 -24.27 2.73
C LEU A 479 1.71 -25.08 1.48
N PRO A 480 1.39 -24.55 0.28
CA PRO A 480 1.78 -25.19 -0.96
C PRO A 480 3.29 -25.38 -1.04
N ALA A 481 3.73 -26.51 -1.59
CA ALA A 481 5.12 -26.72 -1.93
C ALA A 481 5.57 -25.72 -3.01
N THR A 482 6.77 -25.17 -2.86
CA THR A 482 7.34 -24.11 -3.71
C THR A 482 8.40 -24.64 -4.69
N ALA A 483 9.17 -25.64 -4.26
CA ALA A 483 10.36 -26.11 -4.97
C ALA A 483 10.10 -26.51 -6.43
N ASP A 484 9.06 -27.29 -6.71
CA ASP A 484 8.76 -27.76 -8.08
C ASP A 484 8.40 -26.60 -8.99
N ARG A 485 7.59 -25.64 -8.51
CA ARG A 485 7.25 -24.42 -9.27
C ARG A 485 8.50 -23.56 -9.49
N ALA A 486 9.34 -23.38 -8.47
CA ALA A 486 10.58 -22.63 -8.63
C ALA A 486 11.52 -23.27 -9.66
N ALA A 487 11.67 -24.59 -9.64
CA ALA A 487 12.47 -25.33 -10.60
C ALA A 487 11.90 -25.21 -12.03
N GLN A 488 10.58 -25.33 -12.19
CA GLN A 488 9.92 -25.15 -13.48
C GLN A 488 10.13 -23.73 -14.03
N ALA A 489 10.00 -22.71 -13.18
CA ALA A 489 10.25 -21.32 -13.58
C ALA A 489 11.73 -21.06 -13.90
N ALA A 490 12.66 -21.66 -13.16
CA ALA A 490 14.09 -21.54 -13.44
C ALA A 490 14.50 -22.22 -14.77
N ALA A 491 13.77 -23.25 -15.21
CA ALA A 491 14.01 -23.96 -16.45
C ALA A 491 13.49 -23.24 -17.71
N LEU A 492 12.69 -22.18 -17.54
CA LEU A 492 12.21 -21.37 -18.68
C LEU A 492 13.39 -20.64 -19.34
N PRO A 493 13.41 -20.53 -20.68
CA PRO A 493 14.55 -20.00 -21.43
C PRO A 493 14.76 -18.48 -21.27
N GLY A 494 13.77 -17.77 -20.72
CA GLY A 494 13.81 -16.32 -20.55
C GLY A 494 12.48 -15.77 -20.08
N THR A 495 12.28 -14.47 -20.28
CA THR A 495 11.03 -13.78 -19.97
C THR A 495 10.15 -13.64 -21.21
N ILE A 496 8.84 -13.46 -21.00
CA ILE A 496 7.88 -13.16 -22.07
C ILE A 496 7.17 -11.81 -21.86
N THR A 497 6.82 -11.14 -22.95
CA THR A 497 5.92 -9.98 -22.91
C THR A 497 4.53 -10.44 -23.35
N PRO A 498 3.62 -10.75 -22.42
CA PRO A 498 2.28 -11.22 -22.77
C PRO A 498 1.52 -10.08 -23.47
N PRO A 499 0.88 -10.34 -24.62
CA PRO A 499 0.08 -9.31 -25.30
C PRO A 499 -1.15 -8.98 -24.45
N ALA A 500 -1.52 -7.69 -24.41
CA ALA A 500 -2.79 -7.29 -23.85
C ALA A 500 -3.94 -7.84 -24.72
N PRO A 501 -4.95 -8.52 -24.16
CA PRO A 501 -6.07 -9.03 -24.94
C PRO A 501 -6.93 -7.88 -25.48
N ASP A 502 -7.44 -8.00 -26.72
CA ASP A 502 -8.39 -7.01 -27.29
C ASP A 502 -9.70 -6.88 -26.49
N LYS A 503 -10.11 -7.99 -25.84
CA LYS A 503 -11.33 -8.09 -25.03
C LYS A 503 -11.03 -8.88 -23.76
N PRO A 504 -10.33 -8.29 -22.79
CA PRO A 504 -10.05 -8.99 -21.55
C PRO A 504 -11.36 -9.17 -20.76
N GLY A 505 -11.48 -10.29 -20.05
CA GLY A 505 -12.50 -10.40 -19.01
C GLY A 505 -12.24 -9.37 -17.92
N LEU A 506 -13.30 -8.84 -17.30
CA LEU A 506 -13.14 -7.93 -16.16
C LEU A 506 -12.41 -8.66 -15.02
N ALA A 507 -11.36 -8.04 -14.49
CA ALA A 507 -10.71 -8.55 -13.28
C ALA A 507 -11.72 -8.66 -12.14
N ARG A 508 -11.61 -9.74 -11.38
CA ARG A 508 -12.55 -10.08 -10.31
C ARG A 508 -11.80 -10.18 -8.99
N GLN A 509 -12.44 -9.67 -7.95
CA GLN A 509 -12.03 -9.87 -6.58
C GLN A 509 -12.93 -10.92 -5.93
N GLN A 510 -12.34 -11.79 -5.13
CA GLN A 510 -13.10 -12.77 -4.35
C GLN A 510 -14.02 -12.04 -3.35
N ALA A 511 -15.30 -12.43 -3.30
CA ALA A 511 -16.23 -11.87 -2.34
C ALA A 511 -15.88 -12.28 -0.89
N GLY A 512 -16.17 -11.40 0.07
CA GLY A 512 -16.04 -11.66 1.50
C GLY A 512 -15.24 -10.60 2.23
N THR A 513 -15.32 -10.64 3.57
CA THR A 513 -14.62 -9.73 4.47
C THR A 513 -13.45 -10.42 5.16
N ARG A 514 -12.56 -9.59 5.71
CA ARG A 514 -11.48 -10.01 6.61
C ARG A 514 -11.60 -9.28 7.95
N PRO A 515 -11.13 -9.88 9.05
CA PRO A 515 -10.83 -9.13 10.26
C PRO A 515 -9.91 -7.95 9.92
N SER A 516 -10.23 -6.77 10.41
CA SER A 516 -9.51 -5.52 10.12
C SER A 516 -8.99 -4.90 11.41
N ARG A 517 -7.73 -4.48 11.41
CA ARG A 517 -7.10 -3.83 12.56
C ARG A 517 -7.74 -2.46 12.85
N ALA A 518 -7.63 -2.02 14.11
CA ALA A 518 -8.01 -0.68 14.52
C ALA A 518 -7.10 0.34 13.83
N LEU A 519 -7.65 1.45 13.35
CA LEU A 519 -6.91 2.48 12.64
C LEU A 519 -7.00 3.83 13.34
N PRO A 520 -6.02 4.73 13.15
CA PRO A 520 -5.91 5.99 13.91
C PRO A 520 -6.75 7.16 13.35
N TYR A 521 -7.63 6.93 12.38
CA TYR A 521 -8.25 7.99 11.60
C TYR A 521 -9.59 8.47 12.19
N ALA A 522 -9.79 9.78 12.29
CA ALA A 522 -11.09 10.39 12.53
C ALA A 522 -11.21 11.67 11.69
N LEU A 523 -11.65 11.48 10.45
CA LEU A 523 -11.69 12.51 9.41
C LEU A 523 -13.12 13.03 9.18
N SER A 524 -13.24 14.34 8.95
CA SER A 524 -14.47 14.94 8.44
C SER A 524 -14.17 15.96 7.35
N VAL A 525 -15.14 16.13 6.45
CA VAL A 525 -15.13 17.20 5.45
C VAL A 525 -16.43 17.96 5.57
N GLN A 526 -16.33 19.25 5.86
CA GLN A 526 -17.47 20.17 5.90
C GLN A 526 -17.54 20.94 4.58
N VAL A 527 -18.76 21.14 4.08
CA VAL A 527 -19.00 21.84 2.82
C VAL A 527 -19.71 23.15 3.13
N ARG A 528 -19.13 24.26 2.67
CA ARG A 528 -19.72 25.60 2.76
C ARG A 528 -19.84 26.20 1.36
N ALA A 529 -20.97 26.84 1.07
CA ALA A 529 -21.04 27.76 -0.06
C ALA A 529 -20.47 29.11 0.37
N ASP A 530 -19.54 29.63 -0.42
CA ASP A 530 -18.96 30.95 -0.26
C ASP A 530 -19.40 31.88 -1.39
N SER A 531 -19.12 33.18 -1.30
CA SER A 531 -19.45 34.13 -2.39
C SER A 531 -18.75 33.77 -3.70
N ASP A 532 -17.59 33.13 -3.60
CA ASP A 532 -16.68 32.90 -4.71
C ASP A 532 -16.68 31.44 -5.20
N GLY A 533 -17.44 30.52 -4.55
CA GLY A 533 -17.51 29.12 -4.94
C GLY A 533 -17.90 28.15 -3.80
N ILE A 534 -17.42 26.90 -3.89
CA ILE A 534 -17.61 25.88 -2.85
C ILE A 534 -16.33 25.69 -2.05
N ALA A 535 -16.42 25.85 -0.73
CA ALA A 535 -15.34 25.59 0.21
C ALA A 535 -15.50 24.22 0.86
N LEU A 536 -14.39 23.48 0.93
CA LEU A 536 -14.26 22.25 1.71
C LEU A 536 -13.31 22.49 2.88
N ARG A 537 -13.79 22.29 4.11
CA ARG A 537 -12.93 22.24 5.30
C ARG A 537 -12.64 20.79 5.66
N PHE A 538 -11.37 20.44 5.75
CA PHE A 538 -10.87 19.12 6.12
C PHE A 538 -10.46 19.16 7.58
N ASP A 539 -11.12 18.38 8.44
CA ASP A 539 -10.77 18.27 9.85
C ASP A 539 -10.23 16.86 10.13
N ASN A 540 -9.15 16.78 10.91
CA ASN A 540 -8.61 15.51 11.39
C ASN A 540 -8.53 15.53 12.91
N THR A 541 -9.45 14.82 13.55
CA THR A 541 -9.49 14.64 15.01
C THR A 541 -8.85 13.33 15.45
N GLY A 542 -8.32 12.55 14.51
CA GLY A 542 -7.62 11.30 14.76
C GLY A 542 -6.22 11.52 15.31
N THR A 543 -5.45 10.43 15.41
CA THR A 543 -4.10 10.44 15.99
C THR A 543 -2.98 10.28 14.96
N ALA A 544 -3.32 10.11 13.68
CA ALA A 544 -2.37 10.10 12.57
C ALA A 544 -2.71 11.18 11.55
N GLY A 545 -1.70 11.71 10.85
CA GLY A 545 -1.93 12.59 9.71
C GLY A 545 -2.58 11.83 8.55
N ALA A 546 -3.32 12.56 7.71
CA ALA A 546 -3.97 11.99 6.54
C ALA A 546 -3.79 12.89 5.32
N VAL A 547 -3.70 12.26 4.14
CA VAL A 547 -3.78 12.95 2.85
C VAL A 547 -5.19 12.75 2.30
N LEU A 548 -5.85 13.84 1.93
CA LEU A 548 -7.11 13.81 1.20
C LEU A 548 -6.88 14.29 -0.23
N HIS A 549 -7.30 13.47 -1.20
CA HIS A 549 -7.27 13.79 -2.62
C HIS A 549 -8.63 14.35 -3.02
N VAL A 550 -8.65 15.46 -3.76
CA VAL A 550 -9.87 16.05 -4.30
C VAL A 550 -9.75 16.15 -5.81
N TYR A 551 -10.49 15.32 -6.53
CA TYR A 551 -10.62 15.37 -7.97
C TYR A 551 -11.84 16.21 -8.33
N ASP A 552 -11.64 17.21 -9.19
CA ASP A 552 -12.74 17.96 -9.79
C ASP A 552 -13.16 17.23 -11.07
N ARG A 553 -14.34 16.59 -11.06
CA ARG A 553 -14.85 15.81 -12.20
C ARG A 553 -15.23 16.69 -13.39
N LEU A 554 -15.36 18.00 -13.21
CA LEU A 554 -15.53 18.94 -14.31
C LEU A 554 -14.19 19.30 -14.98
N HIS A 555 -13.06 19.10 -14.27
CA HIS A 555 -11.72 19.54 -14.67
C HIS A 555 -10.64 18.51 -14.33
N LEU A 556 -10.81 17.26 -14.76
CA LEU A 556 -9.88 16.17 -14.42
C LEU A 556 -8.47 16.39 -14.98
N GLU A 557 -8.32 17.20 -16.04
CA GLU A 557 -7.04 17.62 -16.61
C GLU A 557 -6.17 18.39 -15.61
N ALA A 558 -6.77 19.13 -14.67
CA ALA A 558 -6.03 19.86 -13.64
C ALA A 558 -5.32 18.92 -12.65
N GLY A 559 -5.77 17.67 -12.55
CA GLY A 559 -5.33 16.70 -11.55
C GLY A 559 -5.89 17.00 -10.16
N PRO A 560 -5.61 16.13 -9.18
CA PRO A 560 -6.15 16.28 -7.84
C PRO A 560 -5.47 17.42 -7.07
N ARG A 561 -6.26 18.16 -6.30
CA ARG A 561 -5.72 18.93 -5.17
C ARG A 561 -5.52 17.98 -3.99
N ARG A 562 -4.39 18.09 -3.29
CA ARG A 562 -4.10 17.24 -2.10
C ARG A 562 -4.02 18.08 -0.83
N TYR A 563 -4.63 17.57 0.24
CA TYR A 563 -4.63 18.21 1.54
C TYR A 563 -3.99 17.27 2.57
N THR A 564 -2.81 17.62 3.07
CA THR A 564 -2.18 16.90 4.19
C THR A 564 -2.60 17.56 5.50
N VAL A 565 -3.35 16.83 6.34
CA VAL A 565 -3.88 17.34 7.61
C VAL A 565 -3.36 16.48 8.75
N GLU A 566 -2.51 17.05 9.61
CA GLU A 566 -2.05 16.40 10.85
C GLU A 566 -3.20 16.12 11.81
N ALA A 567 -2.96 15.15 12.70
CA ALA A 567 -3.77 14.92 13.89
C ALA A 567 -4.05 16.24 14.64
N GLY A 568 -5.31 16.48 14.95
CA GLY A 568 -5.79 17.66 15.67
C GLY A 568 -5.80 18.96 14.88
N LYS A 569 -5.57 18.93 13.55
CA LYS A 569 -5.53 20.13 12.70
C LYS A 569 -6.66 20.14 11.67
N GLN A 570 -6.76 21.27 10.96
CA GLN A 570 -7.72 21.50 9.89
C GLN A 570 -7.10 22.31 8.74
N LEU A 571 -7.63 22.15 7.53
CA LEU A 571 -7.33 22.95 6.35
C LEU A 571 -8.61 23.31 5.61
N GLU A 572 -8.58 24.37 4.80
CA GLU A 572 -9.69 24.75 3.92
C GLU A 572 -9.18 24.86 2.47
N GLY A 573 -10.03 24.48 1.52
CA GLY A 573 -9.82 24.68 0.09
C GLY A 573 -11.09 25.25 -0.55
N VAL A 574 -10.93 26.13 -1.54
CA VAL A 574 -12.04 26.77 -2.25
C VAL A 574 -11.97 26.44 -3.74
N TRP A 575 -13.10 26.03 -4.31
CA TRP A 575 -13.29 25.77 -5.74
C TRP A 575 -14.20 26.84 -6.33
N PRO A 576 -13.65 27.74 -7.16
CA PRO A 576 -14.45 28.71 -7.87
C PRO A 576 -15.42 28.04 -8.82
N THR A 577 -16.69 28.46 -8.81
CA THR A 577 -17.74 27.84 -9.65
C THR A 577 -18.19 28.74 -10.79
N THR A 578 -17.69 29.97 -10.87
CA THR A 578 -18.16 30.99 -11.83
C THR A 578 -17.94 30.57 -13.28
N ALA A 579 -16.79 29.97 -13.59
CA ALA A 579 -16.47 29.49 -14.94
C ALA A 579 -17.44 28.36 -15.39
N ASP A 580 -17.89 27.55 -14.44
CA ASP A 580 -18.81 26.43 -14.67
C ASP A 580 -20.27 26.79 -14.49
N GLN A 581 -20.59 28.08 -14.56
CA GLN A 581 -21.95 28.61 -14.42
C GLN A 581 -22.62 28.17 -13.09
N GLY A 582 -21.81 28.11 -12.03
CA GLY A 582 -22.19 27.68 -10.69
C GLY A 582 -22.04 26.18 -10.44
N ARG A 583 -21.76 25.34 -11.44
CA ARG A 583 -21.63 23.89 -11.22
C ARG A 583 -20.36 23.54 -10.45
N TYR A 584 -20.42 22.43 -9.71
CA TYR A 584 -19.29 21.80 -9.04
C TYR A 584 -19.54 20.28 -8.95
N ASP A 585 -18.47 19.49 -9.05
CA ASP A 585 -18.48 18.04 -8.85
C ASP A 585 -17.13 17.58 -8.28
N LEU A 586 -17.05 17.46 -6.95
CA LEU A 586 -15.82 17.16 -6.23
C LEU A 586 -15.85 15.74 -5.66
N TRP A 587 -14.89 14.92 -6.09
CA TRP A 587 -14.67 13.55 -5.64
C TRP A 587 -13.50 13.50 -4.66
N VAL A 588 -13.82 13.30 -3.37
CA VAL A 588 -12.85 13.33 -2.27
C VAL A 588 -12.53 11.92 -1.81
N LEU A 589 -11.25 11.60 -1.66
CA LEU A 589 -10.76 10.32 -1.15
C LEU A 589 -9.79 10.54 0.00
N GLY A 590 -9.85 9.67 1.01
CA GLY A 590 -8.91 9.59 2.11
C GLY A 590 -8.61 8.13 2.47
N PRO A 591 -7.77 7.91 3.50
CA PRO A 591 -7.38 6.56 3.91
C PRO A 591 -8.57 5.73 4.37
N ASN A 592 -8.40 4.40 4.33
CA ASN A 592 -9.41 3.41 4.69
C ASN A 592 -10.81 3.66 4.08
N GLY A 593 -10.86 4.12 2.83
CA GLY A 593 -12.13 4.27 2.08
C GLY A 593 -13.00 5.42 2.56
N PHE A 594 -12.41 6.35 3.32
CA PHE A 594 -13.03 7.63 3.54
C PHE A 594 -13.33 8.30 2.20
N HIS A 595 -14.60 8.59 1.93
CA HIS A 595 -15.02 9.15 0.67
C HIS A 595 -16.12 10.21 0.85
N ARG A 596 -16.02 11.29 0.08
CA ARG A 596 -17.11 12.28 -0.08
C ARG A 596 -17.32 12.58 -1.55
N HIS A 597 -18.58 12.73 -1.96
CA HIS A 597 -18.96 13.27 -3.26
C HIS A 597 -19.80 14.53 -3.02
N VAL A 598 -19.31 15.66 -3.53
CA VAL A 598 -19.92 16.98 -3.35
C VAL A 598 -20.23 17.54 -4.73
N ALA A 599 -21.49 17.45 -5.14
CA ALA A 599 -21.92 17.96 -6.44
C ALA A 599 -23.16 18.85 -6.34
N GLY A 600 -23.34 19.71 -7.32
CA GLY A 600 -24.51 20.57 -7.44
C GLY A 600 -24.25 21.82 -8.27
N ARG A 601 -25.15 22.78 -8.16
CA ARG A 601 -25.05 24.08 -8.82
C ARG A 601 -25.34 25.23 -7.87
N LEU A 602 -24.34 26.04 -7.57
CA LEU A 602 -24.49 27.24 -6.75
C LEU A 602 -25.23 28.33 -7.54
N GLN A 603 -26.33 28.82 -6.98
CA GLN A 603 -27.11 29.93 -7.52
C GLN A 603 -26.85 31.19 -6.70
N ALA A 604 -26.88 32.36 -7.33
CA ALA A 604 -26.68 33.63 -6.64
C ALA A 604 -27.71 33.82 -5.52
N GLY A 605 -27.25 34.09 -4.30
CA GLY A 605 -28.10 34.29 -3.12
C GLY A 605 -28.76 33.02 -2.56
N ALA A 606 -28.45 31.83 -3.10
CA ALA A 606 -28.93 30.57 -2.56
C ALA A 606 -28.08 30.14 -1.37
N ALA A 607 -28.75 29.71 -0.29
CA ALA A 607 -28.13 29.02 0.82
C ALA A 607 -28.40 27.51 0.66
N PRO A 608 -27.44 26.72 0.18
CA PRO A 608 -27.67 25.30 -0.11
C PRO A 608 -27.83 24.49 1.18
N LEU A 609 -28.48 23.33 1.06
CA LEU A 609 -28.60 22.39 2.17
C LEU A 609 -27.21 21.99 2.69
N THR A 610 -27.01 21.99 4.01
CA THR A 610 -25.77 21.49 4.62
C THR A 610 -25.99 20.10 5.19
N VAL A 611 -25.03 19.20 4.95
CA VAL A 611 -25.05 17.82 5.42
C VAL A 611 -23.75 17.55 6.14
N GLU A 612 -23.84 17.24 7.44
CA GLU A 612 -22.67 16.93 8.28
C GLU A 612 -22.83 15.53 8.87
N ALA A 613 -21.79 14.70 8.76
CA ALA A 613 -21.70 13.45 9.49
C ALA A 613 -21.00 13.69 10.84
N LEU A 614 -21.72 13.43 11.91
CA LEU A 614 -21.19 13.35 13.26
C LEU A 614 -21.16 11.88 13.68
N TYR A 615 -20.08 11.48 14.32
CA TYR A 615 -19.95 10.16 14.91
C TYR A 615 -19.44 10.33 16.35
N GLU A 616 -20.06 9.63 17.28
CA GLU A 616 -19.60 9.57 18.67
C GLU A 616 -18.55 8.46 18.77
N ALA A 617 -17.41 8.72 19.39
CA ALA A 617 -16.35 7.73 19.60
C ALA A 617 -16.81 6.50 20.40
N ALA A 618 -17.96 6.57 21.08
CA ALA A 618 -18.48 5.56 21.99
C ALA A 618 -19.29 4.42 21.34
N GLY A 619 -19.48 4.40 20.01
CA GLY A 619 -20.17 3.28 19.36
C GLY A 619 -20.36 3.43 17.85
N PRO A 620 -20.84 2.37 17.16
CA PRO A 620 -21.02 2.36 15.71
C PRO A 620 -22.31 3.10 15.29
N ARG A 621 -22.54 4.32 15.80
CA ARG A 621 -23.71 5.12 15.43
C ARG A 621 -23.29 6.30 14.57
N LEU A 622 -23.89 6.40 13.39
CA LEU A 622 -23.74 7.57 12.53
C LEU A 622 -24.93 8.49 12.71
N ARG A 623 -24.66 9.76 12.97
CA ARG A 623 -25.65 10.84 12.96
C ARG A 623 -25.39 11.76 11.78
N LEU A 624 -26.36 11.91 10.89
CA LEU A 624 -26.35 12.97 9.90
C LEU A 624 -27.13 14.17 10.42
N THR A 625 -26.52 15.35 10.38
CA THR A 625 -27.14 16.64 10.66
C THR A 625 -27.46 17.31 9.33
N LEU A 626 -28.74 17.51 9.06
CA LEU A 626 -29.26 18.20 7.88
C LEU A 626 -29.74 19.59 8.30
N ARG A 627 -29.19 20.65 7.73
CA ARG A 627 -29.65 22.03 8.01
C ARG A 627 -30.10 22.70 6.73
N ASN A 628 -31.25 23.36 6.80
CA ASN A 628 -31.77 24.21 5.74
C ASN A 628 -31.54 25.69 6.10
N PRO A 629 -30.42 26.30 5.65
CA PRO A 629 -30.17 27.71 5.90
C PRO A 629 -31.05 28.65 5.05
N GLY A 630 -31.81 28.11 4.09
CA GLY A 630 -32.65 28.88 3.19
C GLY A 630 -33.96 29.37 3.82
N GLY A 631 -34.57 30.35 3.15
CA GLY A 631 -35.86 30.95 3.55
C GLY A 631 -37.11 30.17 3.10
N LYS A 632 -36.95 28.99 2.48
CA LYS A 632 -38.05 28.14 1.99
C LYS A 632 -37.92 26.74 2.57
N ALA A 633 -39.05 26.07 2.81
CA ALA A 633 -39.04 24.67 3.20
C ALA A 633 -38.51 23.78 2.06
N ARG A 634 -37.81 22.70 2.43
CA ARG A 634 -37.16 21.76 1.53
C ARG A 634 -37.44 20.32 1.93
N VAL A 635 -37.18 19.42 0.99
CA VAL A 635 -37.26 17.98 1.21
C VAL A 635 -35.90 17.38 0.86
N ALA A 636 -35.27 16.73 1.83
CA ALA A 636 -34.03 16.00 1.62
C ALA A 636 -34.31 14.50 1.51
N ARG A 637 -33.96 13.90 0.37
CA ARG A 637 -34.03 12.45 0.18
C ARG A 637 -32.70 11.83 0.60
N ILE A 638 -32.76 10.82 1.47
CA ILE A 638 -31.56 10.11 1.95
C ILE A 638 -31.59 8.68 1.44
N GLU A 639 -30.60 8.31 0.65
CA GLU A 639 -30.42 6.97 0.10
C GLU A 639 -29.28 6.25 0.82
N ALA A 640 -29.52 4.99 1.20
CA ALA A 640 -28.47 4.09 1.66
C ALA A 640 -27.91 3.33 0.46
N ASN A 641 -26.69 3.67 0.03
CA ASN A 641 -26.09 3.10 -1.18
C ASN A 641 -25.54 1.67 -0.95
N ALA A 642 -25.34 1.27 0.31
CA ALA A 642 -24.76 -0.03 0.66
C ALA A 642 -25.24 -0.56 2.03
N TYR A 643 -24.84 -1.80 2.34
CA TYR A 643 -25.03 -2.49 3.64
C TYR A 643 -26.48 -2.78 4.06
N GLY A 644 -27.45 -2.48 3.18
CA GLY A 644 -28.86 -2.80 3.38
C GLY A 644 -29.47 -2.09 4.60
N TYR A 645 -29.02 -0.87 4.90
CA TYR A 645 -29.63 -0.05 5.93
C TYR A 645 -31.09 0.25 5.59
N PRO A 646 -31.97 0.39 6.60
CA PRO A 646 -33.34 0.80 6.34
C PRO A 646 -33.32 2.19 5.68
N GLY A 647 -34.04 2.31 4.56
CA GLY A 647 -34.33 3.62 3.98
C GLY A 647 -35.05 4.49 5.02
N ARG A 648 -34.68 5.76 5.11
CA ARG A 648 -35.43 6.75 5.88
C ARG A 648 -36.34 7.50 4.89
N ALA A 649 -37.56 7.78 5.32
CA ALA A 649 -38.46 8.64 4.55
C ALA A 649 -37.83 10.02 4.33
N ASP A 650 -38.23 10.68 3.25
CA ASP A 650 -37.84 12.06 2.93
C ASP A 650 -37.90 12.97 4.17
N ALA A 651 -36.81 13.67 4.46
CA ALA A 651 -36.72 14.58 5.59
C ALA A 651 -37.27 15.95 5.19
N ALA A 652 -38.46 16.28 5.69
CA ALA A 652 -39.00 17.63 5.57
C ALA A 652 -38.20 18.61 6.45
N LEU A 653 -37.69 19.67 5.84
CA LEU A 653 -36.83 20.66 6.47
C LEU A 653 -37.44 22.06 6.29
N PRO A 654 -38.16 22.58 7.30
CA PRO A 654 -38.61 23.97 7.30
C PRO A 654 -37.46 24.97 7.10
N ALA A 655 -37.78 26.20 6.72
CA ALA A 655 -36.79 27.26 6.61
C ALA A 655 -36.06 27.47 7.95
N GLY A 656 -34.73 27.51 7.92
CA GLY A 656 -33.89 27.66 9.11
C GLY A 656 -33.83 26.45 10.04
N ALA A 657 -34.48 25.33 9.69
CA ALA A 657 -34.55 24.16 10.57
C ALA A 657 -33.31 23.25 10.44
N GLU A 658 -33.10 22.48 11.50
CA GLU A 658 -32.14 21.37 11.58
C GLU A 658 -32.90 20.08 11.89
N THR A 659 -32.52 18.99 11.22
CA THR A 659 -33.00 17.63 11.53
C THR A 659 -31.81 16.70 11.69
N LEU A 660 -31.90 15.80 12.66
CA LEU A 660 -30.91 14.75 12.92
C LEU A 660 -31.46 13.40 12.45
N VAL A 661 -30.64 12.62 11.77
CA VAL A 661 -30.98 11.27 11.32
C VAL A 661 -29.90 10.30 11.75
N ASP A 662 -30.30 9.27 12.50
CA ASP A 662 -29.37 8.30 13.10
C ASP A 662 -29.48 6.92 12.44
N TRP A 663 -28.32 6.25 12.30
CA TRP A 663 -28.21 4.84 11.94
C TRP A 663 -27.33 4.08 12.91
N ASP A 664 -27.71 2.83 13.18
CA ASP A 664 -26.85 1.83 13.81
C ASP A 664 -26.07 1.09 12.72
N LEU A 665 -24.74 1.14 12.81
CA LEU A 665 -23.80 0.55 11.87
C LEU A 665 -23.19 -0.76 12.38
N ALA A 666 -23.66 -1.30 13.52
CA ALA A 666 -23.10 -2.52 14.10
C ALA A 666 -23.06 -3.68 13.08
N ARG A 667 -24.09 -3.81 12.24
CA ARG A 667 -24.20 -4.88 11.23
C ARG A 667 -23.12 -4.85 10.14
N SER A 668 -22.51 -3.70 9.91
CA SER A 668 -21.47 -3.54 8.90
C SER A 668 -20.08 -3.46 9.52
N GLY A 669 -19.96 -3.44 10.87
CA GLY A 669 -18.69 -3.15 11.53
C GLY A 669 -18.30 -1.66 11.49
N GLY A 670 -19.29 -0.76 11.44
CA GLY A 670 -19.05 0.69 11.43
C GLY A 670 -18.92 1.33 10.04
N TRP A 671 -19.07 0.55 8.97
CA TRP A 671 -19.08 1.05 7.59
C TRP A 671 -20.39 1.73 7.22
N TYR A 672 -20.31 2.85 6.51
CA TYR A 672 -21.46 3.64 6.05
C TYR A 672 -21.26 4.12 4.62
N ASP A 673 -22.38 4.31 3.90
CA ASP A 673 -22.43 4.94 2.59
C ASP A 673 -23.85 5.46 2.32
N PHE A 674 -24.00 6.79 2.40
CA PHE A 674 -25.28 7.47 2.24
C PHE A 674 -25.17 8.62 1.24
N SER A 675 -26.17 8.79 0.40
CA SER A 675 -26.33 9.95 -0.48
C SER A 675 -27.51 10.80 0.00
N VAL A 676 -27.31 12.12 0.07
CA VAL A 676 -28.38 13.09 0.32
C VAL A 676 -28.61 13.91 -0.94
N HIS A 677 -29.87 13.96 -1.35
CA HIS A 677 -30.38 14.75 -2.49
C HIS A 677 -31.37 15.81 -1.99
N ALA A 678 -31.46 16.93 -2.70
CA ALA A 678 -32.45 17.98 -2.43
C ALA A 678 -33.26 18.24 -3.69
N ASP A 679 -34.59 18.05 -3.63
CA ASP A 679 -35.47 18.10 -4.80
C ASP A 679 -35.56 19.51 -5.45
N ASP A 680 -35.27 20.56 -4.69
CA ASP A 680 -35.27 21.96 -5.15
C ASP A 680 -33.90 22.47 -5.62
N GLU A 681 -32.84 21.65 -5.53
CA GLU A 681 -31.48 22.00 -5.93
C GLU A 681 -30.96 21.07 -7.03
N ALA A 682 -30.95 21.56 -8.28
CA ALA A 682 -30.51 20.78 -9.43
C ALA A 682 -29.09 20.22 -9.26
N GLY A 683 -28.95 18.90 -9.44
CA GLY A 683 -27.69 18.17 -9.31
C GLY A 683 -27.13 18.08 -7.89
N PHE A 684 -27.86 18.51 -6.85
CA PHE A 684 -27.35 18.49 -5.47
C PHE A 684 -27.16 17.06 -4.98
N VAL A 685 -25.91 16.71 -4.70
CA VAL A 685 -25.53 15.44 -4.08
C VAL A 685 -24.52 15.69 -2.96
N ARG A 686 -24.78 15.09 -1.80
CA ARG A 686 -23.79 14.91 -0.72
C ARG A 686 -23.70 13.44 -0.40
N ARG A 687 -22.70 12.75 -0.93
CA ARG A 687 -22.39 11.37 -0.56
C ARG A 687 -21.36 11.34 0.56
N LEU A 688 -21.62 10.53 1.57
CA LEU A 688 -20.73 10.31 2.70
C LEU A 688 -20.52 8.81 2.88
N ALA A 689 -19.28 8.36 2.70
CA ALA A 689 -18.90 6.97 2.91
C ALA A 689 -17.59 6.83 3.69
N GLY A 690 -17.42 5.68 4.35
CA GLY A 690 -16.23 5.33 5.12
C GLY A 690 -16.54 4.39 6.27
N ARG A 691 -15.62 4.30 7.23
CA ARG A 691 -15.79 3.55 8.48
C ARG A 691 -15.65 4.48 9.68
N ILE A 692 -16.48 4.29 10.71
CA ILE A 692 -16.26 4.92 12.02
C ILE A 692 -15.14 4.13 12.73
N GLU A 693 -13.99 4.78 12.94
CA GLU A 693 -12.91 4.20 13.74
C GLU A 693 -13.20 4.39 15.23
N THR A 694 -13.34 3.29 15.96
CA THR A 694 -13.69 3.28 17.40
C THR A 694 -12.48 2.98 18.29
N GLY A 695 -11.31 2.81 17.70
CA GLY A 695 -10.10 2.30 18.38
C GLY A 695 -10.10 0.79 18.60
N ALA A 696 -11.15 0.06 18.19
CA ALA A 696 -11.22 -1.40 18.26
C ALA A 696 -11.08 -2.05 16.87
N PRO A 697 -10.58 -3.30 16.80
CA PRO A 697 -10.62 -4.08 15.56
C PRO A 697 -12.05 -4.28 15.05
N SER A 698 -12.20 -4.40 13.73
CA SER A 698 -13.50 -4.57 13.05
C SER A 698 -13.34 -5.52 11.85
N ILE A 699 -14.06 -5.28 10.76
CA ILE A 699 -13.97 -5.99 9.48
C ILE A 699 -13.64 -5.01 8.35
N SER A 700 -13.06 -5.55 7.27
CA SER A 700 -12.90 -4.86 5.99
C SER A 700 -14.28 -4.52 5.39
N ASP A 701 -14.35 -3.53 4.48
CA ASP A 701 -15.61 -3.07 3.86
C ASP A 701 -16.44 -4.25 3.29
N PRO A 702 -17.64 -4.55 3.85
CA PRO A 702 -18.49 -5.66 3.40
C PRO A 702 -19.01 -5.53 1.98
N ALA A 703 -18.95 -4.33 1.40
CA ALA A 703 -19.42 -4.06 0.05
C ALA A 703 -18.29 -4.10 -0.99
N MET A 704 -17.03 -4.39 -0.59
CA MET A 704 -15.95 -4.69 -1.54
C MET A 704 -16.21 -6.00 -2.30
N GLY A 705 -15.51 -6.18 -3.43
CA GLY A 705 -15.65 -7.36 -4.29
C GLY A 705 -16.75 -7.24 -5.34
N GLN A 706 -17.20 -6.02 -5.65
CA GLN A 706 -18.09 -5.74 -6.77
C GLN A 706 -17.34 -5.80 -8.11
N GLU A 707 -18.07 -5.69 -9.22
CA GLU A 707 -17.46 -5.58 -10.54
C GLU A 707 -16.67 -4.27 -10.68
N LEU A 708 -15.61 -4.30 -11.50
CA LEU A 708 -14.81 -3.13 -11.84
C LEU A 708 -15.71 -1.99 -12.35
N ILE A 709 -15.62 -0.84 -11.71
CA ILE A 709 -16.30 0.37 -12.16
C ILE A 709 -15.42 1.01 -13.24
N LEU A 710 -15.72 0.78 -14.52
CA LEU A 710 -14.95 1.33 -15.64
C LEU A 710 -15.28 2.79 -15.96
N GLN A 711 -16.50 3.21 -15.65
CA GLN A 711 -17.01 4.55 -15.91
C GLN A 711 -17.73 5.09 -14.67
N TRP A 712 -17.54 6.38 -14.38
CA TRP A 712 -18.33 7.09 -13.39
C TRP A 712 -19.54 7.74 -14.06
N THR A 713 -20.59 8.01 -13.27
CA THR A 713 -21.82 8.63 -13.76
C THR A 713 -21.88 10.07 -13.29
N PRO A 714 -22.07 11.05 -14.20
CA PRO A 714 -22.34 12.43 -13.81
C PRO A 714 -23.63 12.52 -12.96
N PRO A 715 -23.71 13.47 -12.02
CA PRO A 715 -24.95 13.75 -11.31
C PRO A 715 -26.06 14.18 -12.28
N ALA A 716 -27.29 13.77 -11.98
CA ALA A 716 -28.48 13.98 -12.80
C ALA A 716 -28.93 15.45 -12.88
#